data_AF-I7M110-F1
#
_entry.id   AF-I7M110-F1
#
_cell.length_a   1.000
_cell.length_b   1.000
_cell.length_c   1.000
_cell.angle_alpha   90.00
_cell.angle_beta   90.00
_cell.angle_gamma   90.00
#
_symmetry.space_group_name_H-M   'P 1'
#
loop_
_entity.id
_entity.type
_entity.pdbx_description
1 polymer ?
#
loop_
_entity_poly.entity_id
_entity_poly.type
_entity_poly.pdbx_seq_one_letter_code
_entity_poly.pdbx_strand_id
1 'polypeptide(L)'
;MKNQSKSTFIFLLVLFILSVHIRTHQEISCSHDQDETIQENYRLINEYFQKNPIKNSKDNQNRNLSSQKTQQIRITTDYTRLSQQPEGPAISQAEKDYLISLSNTAITFFSNFIKVQPNTKNSIFNPRQTNGTCLAVVPSENDKTIGIADSDLHLYFSYFSDSKSSELANAGFCNMQQTYTYIRPNFGRVQFNIANIKNVGNKFKSFQNNLKTVIHEMIHVLGFTFGAIELWSNREAYGLLGEEGANKILTTLNLRGIDTYLLGSSNVLDTAKKYYNCSELVGQQLENQGESGSKNYHWERTIIRNELMTASAMLDNTKLSVFTVALLKDTGYWDEVNENLSEPIYWGKDKGCDFFSNACQSTTQRYEEYPADNIQACSFDYDAQGYSTKEDTYGDDCNLIQSYRNRLCDNIDNQSPSIEVGQYNIDVLNDYSNNSKCFISNLKHPNPQYDYEENNLRCHQYQCSSDKTEIIITFSLLPGVQLVCGINDQGVQKDVVFSGFNLGQLTCPTNIMKLCDNQNCVNFCSSNGICVKGSCLCNSGYGGIDCNTKCNGFIDLGGSCVIKCPDNTFANPDNVCRPKCPNGYYAQKSGNLCKLCDFSCSQCIGPNSDQCLACQFLTYLDSNTCVQKCPIGKFADNHSKSCQSCPTGCIDCTSLSSCNVCSDGYEKSGETCIESLCTSPCKTCSSNPTFCLSCYSGLYLSPQNTCVSSCPEGYFKNSLNMTCTKCPIGCKNCSDAKNCTQCDKLNGYRQQGTDCTLCISPCATCSQENPNSCYSCENNMFIQNNQCVLACSKGFYLGKNNVCHQCLDGCESCSDSNSCISCNKDYQLFSDKNVQICINSTSCFSPCSTCSSTFQPTTCKTCESNYYLQGQKCVTQCDLGYFKMQSNSTCVQCPLNCKKCSSLNNCETCYDKYEIKQNDSTQICTQIQIKTSGQLLQLSIMVLLLTLFF
;
A
#
# COMPACT_ATOMS: atom_id res chain seq x y z
N MET A 1 53.86 51.10 -2.65
CA MET A 1 53.25 50.16 -3.62
C MET A 1 53.79 48.73 -3.44
N LYS A 2 53.59 48.10 -2.26
CA LYS A 2 53.88 46.68 -2.00
C LYS A 2 52.91 46.19 -0.91
N ASN A 3 51.69 45.80 -1.30
CA ASN A 3 50.80 44.92 -0.52
C ASN A 3 49.54 44.51 -1.30
N GLN A 4 48.95 45.40 -2.12
CA GLN A 4 47.74 45.06 -2.89
C GLN A 4 47.93 43.86 -3.84
N SER A 5 49.10 43.70 -4.49
CA SER A 5 49.28 42.60 -5.45
C SER A 5 49.28 41.20 -4.80
N LYS A 6 49.65 41.05 -3.53
CA LYS A 6 49.55 39.75 -2.84
C LYS A 6 48.11 39.35 -2.60
N SER A 7 47.25 40.29 -2.21
CA SER A 7 45.83 39.99 -2.00
C SER A 7 45.14 39.57 -3.30
N THR A 8 45.39 40.29 -4.41
CA THR A 8 44.81 39.93 -5.72
C THR A 8 45.36 38.61 -6.25
N PHE A 9 46.65 38.32 -6.05
CA PHE A 9 47.23 37.04 -6.50
C PHE A 9 46.73 35.85 -5.69
N ILE A 10 46.51 36.00 -4.38
CA ILE A 10 45.89 34.97 -3.54
C ILE A 10 44.40 34.80 -3.92
N PHE A 11 43.66 35.88 -4.15
CA PHE A 11 42.26 35.79 -4.56
C PHE A 11 42.10 35.15 -5.94
N LEU A 12 43.01 35.45 -6.88
CA LEU A 12 43.08 34.78 -8.18
C LEU A 12 43.53 33.32 -8.06
N LEU A 13 44.45 32.98 -7.16
CA LEU A 13 44.86 31.58 -6.93
C LEU A 13 43.73 30.77 -6.29
N VAL A 14 42.97 31.35 -5.35
CA VAL A 14 41.78 30.73 -4.75
C VAL A 14 40.68 30.57 -5.80
N LEU A 15 40.43 31.58 -6.64
CA LEU A 15 39.52 31.44 -7.79
C LEU A 15 40.01 30.43 -8.83
N PHE A 16 41.32 30.25 -9.01
CA PHE A 16 41.89 29.23 -9.89
C PHE A 16 41.74 27.83 -9.29
N ILE A 17 41.99 27.64 -7.99
CA ILE A 17 41.77 26.37 -7.27
C ILE A 17 40.27 26.01 -7.26
N LEU A 18 39.38 26.98 -7.05
CA LEU A 18 37.92 26.80 -7.13
C LEU A 18 37.44 26.52 -8.57
N SER A 19 38.05 27.09 -9.61
CA SER A 19 37.68 26.82 -11.01
C SER A 19 38.35 25.57 -11.60
N VAL A 20 39.45 25.08 -11.03
CA VAL A 20 40.04 23.77 -11.32
C VAL A 20 39.20 22.62 -10.73
N HIS A 21 38.34 22.89 -9.74
CA HIS A 21 37.37 21.91 -9.22
C HIS A 21 36.03 21.86 -9.99
N ILE A 22 35.84 22.68 -11.05
CA ILE A 22 34.58 22.69 -11.84
C ILE A 22 34.76 21.89 -13.14
N ARG A 23 34.64 20.54 -13.04
CA ARG A 23 34.35 19.53 -14.08
C ARG A 23 34.54 18.12 -13.49
N THR A 24 33.60 17.17 -13.52
CA THR A 24 32.18 17.18 -13.92
C THR A 24 31.39 16.16 -13.09
N HIS A 25 30.83 16.60 -11.95
CA HIS A 25 29.78 15.86 -11.25
C HIS A 25 28.42 16.47 -11.61
N GLN A 26 27.78 15.86 -12.61
CA GLN A 26 26.39 16.08 -12.96
C GLN A 26 25.72 14.72 -12.82
N GLU A 27 25.16 14.46 -11.63
CA GLU A 27 24.24 13.35 -11.45
C GLU A 27 23.02 13.59 -12.36
N ILE A 28 22.51 12.50 -12.95
CA ILE A 28 21.32 12.57 -13.79
C ILE A 28 20.14 12.38 -12.86
N SER A 29 19.60 13.50 -12.39
CA SER A 29 18.39 13.53 -11.55
C SER A 29 17.18 13.04 -12.33
N CYS A 30 16.38 12.17 -11.72
CA CYS A 30 15.08 11.74 -12.21
C CYS A 30 14.02 12.82 -11.95
N SER A 31 14.21 13.99 -12.57
CA SER A 31 13.26 15.11 -12.56
C SER A 31 12.24 15.03 -13.71
N HIS A 32 12.11 13.88 -14.37
CA HIS A 32 11.23 13.67 -15.53
C HIS A 32 9.75 13.78 -15.19
N ASP A 33 9.36 13.25 -14.03
CA ASP A 33 7.97 13.22 -13.57
C ASP A 33 7.52 14.61 -13.04
N GLN A 34 8.33 15.66 -13.24
CA GLN A 34 7.91 17.06 -13.17
C GLN A 34 7.04 17.52 -14.34
N ASP A 35 6.89 16.71 -15.41
CA ASP A 35 5.97 17.03 -16.50
C ASP A 35 4.54 17.24 -15.96
N GLU A 36 4.12 18.51 -15.89
CA GLU A 36 2.78 18.91 -15.46
C GLU A 36 1.68 18.20 -16.25
N THR A 37 1.96 17.80 -17.51
CA THR A 37 1.02 17.03 -18.33
C THR A 37 0.88 15.58 -17.87
N ILE A 38 1.87 14.97 -17.22
CA ILE A 38 1.75 13.66 -16.56
C ILE A 38 0.83 13.78 -15.34
N GLN A 39 1.11 14.76 -14.47
CA GLN A 39 0.38 14.95 -13.22
C GLN A 39 -1.09 15.33 -13.47
N GLU A 40 -1.34 16.29 -14.38
CA GLU A 40 -2.69 16.66 -14.83
C GLU A 40 -3.41 15.50 -15.51
N ASN A 41 -2.72 14.68 -16.32
CA ASN A 41 -3.34 13.54 -16.98
C ASN A 41 -3.81 12.47 -16.00
N TYR A 42 -3.02 12.11 -14.98
CA TYR A 42 -3.48 11.19 -13.93
C TYR A 42 -4.65 11.79 -13.12
N ARG A 43 -4.61 13.09 -12.82
CA ARG A 43 -5.72 13.82 -12.17
C ARG A 43 -7.03 13.74 -12.98
N LEU A 44 -6.95 13.86 -14.30
CA LEU A 44 -8.09 13.72 -15.21
C LEU A 44 -8.62 12.28 -15.30
N ILE A 45 -7.73 11.27 -15.26
CA ILE A 45 -8.12 9.86 -15.21
C ILE A 45 -8.85 9.55 -13.88
N ASN A 46 -8.36 10.06 -12.75
CA ASN A 46 -9.03 9.95 -11.45
C ASN A 46 -10.43 10.59 -11.49
N GLU A 47 -10.53 11.84 -11.96
CA GLU A 47 -11.83 12.50 -12.17
C GLU A 47 -12.77 11.70 -13.07
N TYR A 48 -12.25 11.11 -14.16
CA TYR A 48 -13.07 10.31 -15.08
C TYR A 48 -13.69 9.10 -14.38
N PHE A 49 -12.91 8.34 -13.61
CA PHE A 49 -13.42 7.17 -12.90
C PHE A 49 -14.29 7.53 -11.68
N GLN A 50 -14.04 8.64 -11.00
CA GLN A 50 -14.95 9.18 -9.99
C GLN A 50 -16.33 9.54 -10.59
N LYS A 51 -16.35 10.16 -11.78
CA LYS A 51 -17.58 10.54 -12.51
C LYS A 51 -18.26 9.36 -13.22
N ASN A 52 -17.50 8.30 -13.54
CA ASN A 52 -17.96 7.10 -14.23
C ASN A 52 -17.61 5.85 -13.39
N PRO A 53 -18.19 5.70 -12.18
CA PRO A 53 -17.78 4.65 -11.24
C PRO A 53 -18.01 3.25 -11.78
N ILE A 54 -17.05 2.36 -11.47
CA ILE A 54 -16.96 1.00 -12.00
C ILE A 54 -18.13 0.14 -11.49
N LYS A 55 -19.05 -0.20 -12.41
CA LYS A 55 -20.29 -0.92 -12.09
C LYS A 55 -20.09 -2.43 -12.00
N ASN A 56 -19.64 -2.90 -10.85
CA ASN A 56 -19.55 -4.32 -10.53
C ASN A 56 -20.93 -4.91 -10.23
N SER A 57 -21.50 -5.66 -11.18
CA SER A 57 -22.66 -6.51 -10.93
C SER A 57 -22.21 -7.93 -10.55
N LYS A 58 -22.93 -8.57 -9.61
CA LYS A 58 -22.68 -9.96 -9.24
C LYS A 58 -22.90 -10.94 -10.42
N ASP A 59 -23.73 -10.55 -11.39
CA ASP A 59 -23.92 -11.25 -12.68
C ASP A 59 -22.72 -11.19 -13.65
N ASN A 60 -21.73 -10.33 -13.41
CA ASN A 60 -20.47 -10.38 -14.13
C ASN A 60 -19.50 -11.41 -13.50
N GLN A 61 -19.57 -11.63 -12.19
CA GLN A 61 -18.71 -12.57 -11.46
C GLN A 61 -19.03 -14.04 -11.80
N ASN A 62 -20.30 -14.35 -12.10
CA ASN A 62 -20.76 -15.72 -12.37
C ASN A 62 -20.49 -16.25 -13.80
N ARG A 63 -19.82 -15.49 -14.69
CA ARG A 63 -19.58 -15.89 -16.09
C ARG A 63 -18.19 -16.50 -16.31
N ASN A 64 -17.99 -17.74 -15.87
CA ASN A 64 -16.86 -18.63 -16.22
C ASN A 64 -15.49 -17.91 -16.43
N LEU A 65 -14.93 -17.38 -15.34
CA LEU A 65 -13.57 -16.84 -15.23
C LEU A 65 -12.45 -17.91 -15.37
N SER A 66 -12.70 -19.01 -16.10
CA SER A 66 -11.93 -20.25 -16.07
C SER A 66 -11.41 -20.73 -17.44
N SER A 67 -11.42 -19.87 -18.46
CA SER A 67 -11.21 -20.30 -19.86
C SER A 67 -10.13 -19.53 -20.67
N GLN A 68 -9.69 -18.36 -20.24
CA GLN A 68 -8.71 -17.56 -20.99
C GLN A 68 -7.31 -17.67 -20.37
N LYS A 69 -6.41 -18.38 -21.07
CA LYS A 69 -5.01 -18.58 -20.64
C LYS A 69 -4.22 -17.26 -20.73
N THR A 70 -3.33 -17.02 -19.77
CA THR A 70 -2.36 -15.91 -19.78
C THR A 70 -1.34 -16.09 -20.91
N GLN A 71 -0.91 -14.97 -21.51
CA GLN A 71 0.17 -14.94 -22.50
C GLN A 71 1.07 -13.73 -22.29
N GLN A 72 2.24 -13.72 -22.93
CA GLN A 72 3.17 -12.59 -22.94
C GLN A 72 2.47 -11.31 -23.43
N ILE A 73 2.77 -10.16 -22.80
CA ILE A 73 2.16 -8.87 -23.17
C ILE A 73 2.54 -8.47 -24.59
N ARG A 74 1.52 -8.15 -25.41
CA ARG A 74 1.71 -7.58 -26.76
C ARG A 74 1.80 -6.08 -26.66
N ILE A 75 3.02 -5.54 -26.72
CA ILE A 75 3.26 -4.10 -26.76
C ILE A 75 3.37 -3.67 -28.23
N THR A 76 2.60 -2.65 -28.62
CA THR A 76 2.61 -2.06 -29.97
C THR A 76 3.08 -0.61 -29.91
N THR A 77 3.58 -0.06 -31.02
CA THR A 77 4.35 1.20 -31.01
C THR A 77 3.97 2.17 -32.12
N ASP A 78 3.97 3.46 -31.83
CA ASP A 78 4.04 4.53 -32.83
C ASP A 78 5.39 5.26 -32.75
N TYR A 79 6.19 5.12 -33.82
CA TYR A 79 7.47 5.81 -34.01
C TYR A 79 7.38 7.01 -34.99
N THR A 80 6.19 7.33 -35.52
CA THR A 80 6.03 8.44 -36.50
C THR A 80 6.46 9.77 -35.92
N ARG A 81 6.26 9.98 -34.61
CA ARG A 81 6.63 11.19 -33.87
C ARG A 81 8.14 11.38 -33.72
N LEU A 82 8.96 10.33 -33.89
CA LEU A 82 10.41 10.44 -34.04
C LEU A 82 10.82 10.99 -35.42
N SER A 83 9.89 11.08 -36.39
CA SER A 83 10.15 11.58 -37.75
C SER A 83 9.30 12.79 -38.17
N GLN A 84 8.31 13.19 -37.37
CA GLN A 84 7.36 14.24 -37.72
C GLN A 84 7.11 15.23 -36.57
N GLN A 85 7.99 16.23 -36.45
CA GLN A 85 7.70 17.46 -35.71
C GLN A 85 8.02 18.67 -36.60
N PRO A 86 7.02 19.45 -37.05
CA PRO A 86 7.24 20.61 -37.92
C PRO A 86 8.05 21.75 -37.27
N GLU A 87 8.02 21.84 -35.94
CA GLU A 87 8.69 22.87 -35.13
C GLU A 87 9.70 22.26 -34.13
N GLY A 88 9.97 20.95 -34.25
CA GLY A 88 10.84 20.23 -33.33
C GLY A 88 12.34 20.36 -33.67
N PRO A 89 13.23 20.05 -32.71
CA PRO A 89 14.67 20.06 -32.95
C PRO A 89 15.07 18.99 -34.00
N ALA A 90 16.02 19.30 -34.87
CA ALA A 90 16.43 18.37 -35.92
C ALA A 90 17.13 17.14 -35.34
N ILE A 91 16.67 15.94 -35.73
CA ILE A 91 17.22 14.64 -35.33
C ILE A 91 17.67 13.85 -36.58
N SER A 92 18.88 13.30 -36.55
CA SER A 92 19.44 12.51 -37.66
C SER A 92 18.80 11.12 -37.75
N GLN A 93 18.95 10.46 -38.91
CA GLN A 93 18.43 9.09 -39.06
C GLN A 93 19.13 8.10 -38.11
N ALA A 94 20.43 8.27 -37.86
CA ALA A 94 21.17 7.41 -36.93
C ALA A 94 20.67 7.54 -35.48
N GLU A 95 20.31 8.74 -35.04
CA GLU A 95 19.71 8.96 -33.72
C GLU A 95 18.30 8.35 -33.62
N LYS A 96 17.48 8.45 -34.69
CA LYS A 96 16.18 7.77 -34.74
C LYS A 96 16.33 6.25 -34.67
N ASP A 97 17.23 5.68 -35.47
CA ASP A 97 17.49 4.24 -35.52
C ASP A 97 18.01 3.72 -34.15
N TYR A 98 18.82 4.53 -33.46
CA TYR A 98 19.28 4.27 -32.10
C TYR A 98 18.15 4.26 -31.08
N LEU A 99 17.27 5.28 -31.07
CA LEU A 99 16.10 5.35 -30.19
C LEU A 99 15.11 4.21 -30.45
N ILE A 100 14.89 3.85 -31.72
CA ILE A 100 14.05 2.70 -32.11
C ILE A 100 14.69 1.37 -31.64
N SER A 101 16.02 1.22 -31.71
CA SER A 101 16.72 0.04 -31.21
C SER A 101 16.59 -0.12 -29.68
N LEU A 102 16.79 0.97 -28.92
CA LEU A 102 16.55 0.99 -27.46
C LEU A 102 15.11 0.58 -27.13
N SER A 103 14.14 1.22 -27.80
CA SER A 103 12.70 0.99 -27.58
C SER A 103 12.30 -0.46 -27.87
N ASN A 104 12.72 -1.02 -29.01
CA ASN A 104 12.43 -2.42 -29.37
C ASN A 104 13.11 -3.43 -28.43
N THR A 105 14.30 -3.10 -27.89
CA THR A 105 15.00 -3.95 -26.93
C THR A 105 14.28 -3.94 -25.56
N ALA A 106 13.84 -2.77 -25.10
CA ALA A 106 13.03 -2.65 -23.89
C ALA A 106 11.68 -3.39 -24.03
N ILE A 107 11.01 -3.27 -25.18
CA ILE A 107 9.78 -4.03 -25.47
C ILE A 107 10.03 -5.55 -25.46
N THR A 108 11.16 -6.01 -26.02
CA THR A 108 11.57 -7.43 -25.97
C THR A 108 11.78 -7.90 -24.53
N PHE A 109 12.34 -7.06 -23.66
CA PHE A 109 12.40 -7.32 -22.23
C PHE A 109 10.99 -7.43 -21.60
N PHE A 110 10.12 -6.43 -21.77
CA PHE A 110 8.80 -6.42 -21.13
C PHE A 110 7.87 -7.53 -21.60
N SER A 111 7.92 -7.93 -22.87
CA SER A 111 7.19 -9.10 -23.36
C SER A 111 7.67 -10.41 -22.72
N ASN A 112 8.91 -10.51 -22.23
CA ASN A 112 9.38 -11.64 -21.41
C ASN A 112 9.18 -11.44 -19.90
N PHE A 113 8.93 -10.19 -19.46
CA PHE A 113 8.72 -9.82 -18.06
C PHE A 113 7.26 -9.91 -17.61
N ILE A 114 6.29 -9.62 -18.47
CA ILE A 114 4.87 -9.53 -18.09
C ILE A 114 4.01 -10.48 -18.92
N LYS A 115 3.09 -11.17 -18.24
CA LYS A 115 1.95 -11.83 -18.86
C LYS A 115 0.64 -11.15 -18.49
N VAL A 116 -0.33 -11.29 -19.38
CA VAL A 116 -1.69 -10.75 -19.28
C VAL A 116 -2.72 -11.76 -19.77
N GLN A 117 -3.96 -11.61 -19.30
CA GLN A 117 -5.14 -11.96 -20.08
C GLN A 117 -5.21 -11.04 -21.31
N PRO A 118 -5.11 -11.57 -22.54
CA PRO A 118 -4.95 -10.73 -23.72
C PRO A 118 -6.26 -10.05 -24.13
N ASN A 119 -6.13 -8.82 -24.63
CA ASN A 119 -7.17 -8.06 -25.30
C ASN A 119 -7.76 -8.87 -26.46
N THR A 120 -9.06 -9.18 -26.39
CA THR A 120 -9.84 -9.89 -27.44
C THR A 120 -10.49 -8.94 -28.46
N LYS A 121 -10.25 -7.63 -28.30
CA LYS A 121 -10.68 -6.53 -29.17
C LYS A 121 -9.53 -5.52 -29.25
N ASN A 122 -9.58 -4.64 -30.24
CA ASN A 122 -8.60 -3.57 -30.40
C ASN A 122 -8.52 -2.68 -29.15
N SER A 123 -7.32 -2.24 -28.78
CA SER A 123 -7.10 -1.17 -27.79
C SER A 123 -7.61 0.15 -28.37
N ILE A 124 -8.71 0.69 -27.86
CA ILE A 124 -9.25 2.00 -28.28
C ILE A 124 -8.81 3.05 -27.26
N PHE A 125 -8.27 4.17 -27.75
CA PHE A 125 -7.96 5.33 -26.92
C PHE A 125 -9.26 6.07 -26.59
N ASN A 126 -9.58 6.21 -25.30
CA ASN A 126 -10.77 6.92 -24.82
C ASN A 126 -10.44 8.40 -24.50
N PRO A 127 -10.78 9.36 -25.37
CA PRO A 127 -10.45 10.78 -25.18
C PRO A 127 -11.29 11.47 -24.09
N ARG A 128 -12.10 10.73 -23.31
CA ARG A 128 -12.81 11.25 -22.14
C ARG A 128 -12.04 11.07 -20.83
N GLN A 129 -10.99 10.24 -20.83
CA GLN A 129 -10.11 10.03 -19.68
C GLN A 129 -9.05 11.13 -19.53
N THR A 130 -8.83 11.94 -20.58
CA THR A 130 -7.79 12.97 -20.67
C THR A 130 -8.34 14.18 -21.43
N ASN A 131 -7.52 15.21 -21.67
CA ASN A 131 -7.84 16.32 -22.58
C ASN A 131 -7.73 15.94 -24.08
N GLY A 132 -8.13 14.71 -24.45
CA GLY A 132 -8.07 14.17 -25.81
C GLY A 132 -6.65 13.81 -26.31
N THR A 133 -5.63 13.98 -25.47
CA THR A 133 -4.21 13.72 -25.75
C THR A 133 -3.67 12.58 -24.90
N CYS A 134 -2.57 11.99 -25.35
CA CYS A 134 -1.75 11.06 -24.60
C CYS A 134 -0.45 11.78 -24.20
N LEU A 135 -0.45 12.48 -23.06
CA LEU A 135 0.73 13.20 -22.55
C LEU A 135 1.36 14.13 -23.61
N ALA A 136 0.58 15.13 -24.04
CA ALA A 136 0.86 16.03 -25.17
C ALA A 136 0.96 15.39 -26.58
N VAL A 137 1.15 14.07 -26.73
CA VAL A 137 0.95 13.40 -28.02
C VAL A 137 -0.54 13.43 -28.37
N VAL A 138 -0.88 13.67 -29.64
CA VAL A 138 -2.26 13.60 -30.13
C VAL A 138 -2.48 12.23 -30.79
N PRO A 139 -3.29 11.32 -30.20
CA PRO A 139 -3.65 10.05 -30.84
C PRO A 139 -4.34 10.28 -32.19
N SER A 140 -4.17 9.35 -33.12
CA SER A 140 -4.85 9.41 -34.41
C SER A 140 -6.36 9.17 -34.27
N GLU A 141 -7.16 9.60 -35.25
CA GLU A 141 -8.60 9.29 -35.25
C GLU A 141 -8.86 7.78 -35.39
N ASN A 142 -7.94 7.01 -35.99
CA ASN A 142 -8.04 5.55 -36.01
C ASN A 142 -7.88 4.99 -34.59
N ASP A 143 -6.94 5.50 -33.79
CA ASP A 143 -6.68 5.04 -32.41
C ASP A 143 -7.91 5.23 -31.52
N LYS A 144 -8.68 6.30 -31.78
CA LYS A 144 -9.91 6.70 -31.07
C LYS A 144 -11.18 5.97 -31.53
N THR A 145 -11.22 5.48 -32.77
CA THR A 145 -12.46 4.96 -33.40
C THR A 145 -12.40 3.51 -33.83
N ILE A 146 -11.24 3.06 -34.33
CA ILE A 146 -10.97 1.67 -34.75
C ILE A 146 -10.17 0.94 -33.67
N GLY A 147 -9.26 1.65 -33.00
CA GLY A 147 -8.30 1.10 -32.04
C GLY A 147 -7.17 0.29 -32.69
N ILE A 148 -6.14 0.00 -31.90
CA ILE A 148 -4.97 -0.78 -32.29
C ILE A 148 -5.26 -2.28 -32.12
N ALA A 149 -5.22 -3.04 -33.20
CA ALA A 149 -5.34 -4.50 -33.18
C ALA A 149 -4.13 -5.17 -32.51
N ASP A 150 -4.36 -6.35 -31.93
CA ASP A 150 -3.34 -7.18 -31.25
C ASP A 150 -2.45 -6.46 -30.21
N SER A 151 -2.96 -5.36 -29.65
CA SER A 151 -2.31 -4.59 -28.60
C SER A 151 -2.90 -4.92 -27.23
N ASP A 152 -2.03 -5.17 -26.24
CA ASP A 152 -2.37 -5.17 -24.82
C ASP A 152 -1.94 -3.85 -24.13
N LEU A 153 -0.92 -3.19 -24.70
CA LEU A 153 -0.43 -1.84 -24.39
C LEU A 153 0.08 -1.20 -25.69
N HIS A 154 -0.24 0.07 -25.95
CA HIS A 154 0.28 0.87 -27.06
C HIS A 154 1.16 2.02 -26.55
N LEU A 155 2.32 2.24 -27.19
CA LEU A 155 3.29 3.25 -26.77
C LEU A 155 3.61 4.23 -27.90
N TYR A 156 3.38 5.51 -27.66
CA TYR A 156 3.87 6.59 -28.51
C TYR A 156 5.30 6.95 -28.11
N PHE A 157 6.24 6.86 -29.03
CA PHE A 157 7.63 7.28 -28.82
C PHE A 157 7.86 8.65 -29.43
N SER A 158 8.18 9.64 -28.59
CA SER A 158 8.42 11.03 -28.98
C SER A 158 9.78 11.52 -28.47
N TYR A 159 10.10 12.79 -28.74
CA TYR A 159 11.34 13.41 -28.27
C TYR A 159 11.18 14.92 -28.08
N PHE A 160 12.12 15.51 -27.34
CA PHE A 160 12.37 16.94 -27.20
C PHE A 160 13.88 17.16 -27.04
N SER A 161 14.32 18.41 -26.90
CA SER A 161 15.72 18.75 -26.66
C SER A 161 15.81 19.94 -25.71
N ASP A 162 16.14 19.68 -24.45
CA ASP A 162 16.57 20.72 -23.50
C ASP A 162 17.89 20.32 -22.84
N SER A 163 18.90 21.17 -23.03
CA SER A 163 20.25 21.00 -22.47
C SER A 163 20.41 21.59 -21.07
N LYS A 164 19.34 22.13 -20.47
CA LYS A 164 19.33 22.59 -19.07
C LYS A 164 18.85 21.50 -18.11
N SER A 165 17.76 20.80 -18.46
CA SER A 165 17.35 19.59 -17.75
C SER A 165 18.48 18.54 -17.75
N SER A 166 18.62 17.77 -16.67
CA SER A 166 19.50 16.59 -16.63
C SER A 166 18.86 15.33 -17.21
N GLU A 167 17.54 15.35 -17.41
CA GLU A 167 16.72 14.24 -17.89
C GLU A 167 17.27 13.58 -19.16
N LEU A 168 17.21 12.25 -19.23
CA LEU A 168 17.47 11.46 -20.43
C LEU A 168 16.17 11.11 -21.19
N ALA A 169 15.12 10.78 -20.47
CA ALA A 169 13.77 10.52 -20.96
C ALA A 169 12.75 10.73 -19.83
N ASN A 170 11.46 10.74 -20.19
CA ASN A 170 10.32 10.68 -19.28
C ASN A 170 9.25 9.73 -19.84
N ALA A 171 8.34 9.24 -19.00
CA ALA A 171 7.21 8.44 -19.46
C ALA A 171 6.01 8.40 -18.50
N GLY A 172 4.87 7.97 -19.03
CA GLY A 172 3.68 7.70 -18.24
C GLY A 172 2.58 7.02 -19.05
N PHE A 173 1.58 6.46 -18.38
CA PHE A 173 0.37 5.98 -19.07
C PHE A 173 -0.64 7.11 -19.25
N CYS A 174 -1.48 6.98 -20.27
CA CYS A 174 -2.41 8.01 -20.69
C CYS A 174 -3.83 7.51 -20.99
N ASN A 175 -4.04 6.20 -20.95
CA ASN A 175 -5.37 5.62 -21.04
C ASN A 175 -5.39 4.27 -20.32
N MET A 176 -6.51 3.97 -19.69
CA MET A 176 -6.75 2.72 -18.99
C MET A 176 -7.94 1.98 -19.61
N GLN A 177 -7.70 0.72 -19.96
CA GLN A 177 -8.75 -0.18 -20.40
C GLN A 177 -9.36 -0.89 -19.20
N GLN A 178 -10.68 -0.79 -19.10
CA GLN A 178 -11.50 -1.59 -18.22
C GLN A 178 -12.16 -2.73 -19.02
N THR A 179 -12.16 -3.94 -18.46
CA THR A 179 -12.93 -5.09 -18.95
C THR A 179 -13.77 -5.68 -17.81
N TYR A 180 -14.35 -6.86 -18.02
CA TYR A 180 -15.01 -7.62 -16.96
C TYR A 180 -14.02 -8.36 -16.03
N THR A 181 -12.75 -8.47 -16.41
CA THR A 181 -11.77 -9.35 -15.72
C THR A 181 -10.49 -8.64 -15.26
N TYR A 182 -10.18 -7.46 -15.82
CA TYR A 182 -9.06 -6.61 -15.40
C TYR A 182 -9.31 -5.12 -15.71
N ILE A 183 -8.56 -4.26 -15.01
CA ILE A 183 -8.36 -2.86 -15.33
C ILE A 183 -6.84 -2.65 -15.45
N ARG A 184 -6.34 -2.03 -16.53
CA ARG A 184 -4.90 -1.75 -16.70
C ARG A 184 -4.64 -0.59 -17.67
N PRO A 185 -3.46 0.05 -17.63
CA PRO A 185 -2.94 0.87 -18.72
C PRO A 185 -3.01 0.16 -20.06
N ASN A 186 -3.53 0.82 -21.09
CA ASN A 186 -3.54 0.32 -22.48
C ASN A 186 -2.94 1.30 -23.50
N PHE A 187 -2.70 2.56 -23.12
CA PHE A 187 -1.89 3.51 -23.89
C PHE A 187 -0.92 4.28 -22.97
N GLY A 188 0.26 4.62 -23.47
CA GLY A 188 1.24 5.47 -22.80
C GLY A 188 2.21 6.18 -23.76
N ARG A 189 3.06 7.04 -23.20
CA ARG A 189 4.13 7.78 -23.89
C ARG A 189 5.48 7.41 -23.28
N VAL A 190 6.51 7.29 -24.11
CA VAL A 190 7.91 7.47 -23.71
C VAL A 190 8.50 8.60 -24.55
N GLN A 191 9.14 9.57 -23.92
CA GLN A 191 9.67 10.77 -24.57
C GLN A 191 11.14 10.97 -24.24
N PHE A 192 11.98 11.09 -25.28
CA PHE A 192 13.44 11.18 -25.15
C PHE A 192 13.97 12.63 -25.16
N ASN A 193 14.91 12.97 -24.29
CA ASN A 193 15.62 14.25 -24.33
C ASN A 193 16.90 14.13 -25.17
N ILE A 194 16.84 14.44 -26.47
CA ILE A 194 18.00 14.30 -27.38
C ILE A 194 19.14 15.29 -27.12
N ALA A 195 18.95 16.26 -26.21
CA ALA A 195 20.06 17.05 -25.69
C ALA A 195 21.02 16.19 -24.83
N ASN A 196 20.52 15.13 -24.18
CA ASN A 196 21.25 14.36 -23.18
C ASN A 196 21.42 12.88 -23.54
N ILE A 197 20.41 12.22 -24.14
CA ILE A 197 20.45 10.80 -24.55
C ILE A 197 21.25 10.57 -25.84
N LYS A 198 22.46 11.14 -25.88
CA LYS A 198 23.41 11.09 -26.99
C LYS A 198 24.13 9.75 -27.04
N ASN A 199 24.17 9.13 -28.21
CA ASN A 199 25.20 8.15 -28.53
C ASN A 199 25.47 8.14 -30.05
N VAL A 200 26.72 8.38 -30.43
CA VAL A 200 27.17 8.35 -31.84
C VAL A 200 28.50 7.59 -31.91
N GLY A 201 28.43 6.27 -31.70
CA GLY A 201 29.57 5.38 -31.76
C GLY A 201 29.28 3.97 -31.21
N ASN A 202 30.21 3.04 -31.41
CA ASN A 202 30.08 1.63 -31.03
C ASN A 202 30.27 1.38 -29.51
N LYS A 203 29.71 2.24 -28.64
CA LYS A 203 29.88 2.16 -27.19
C LYS A 203 28.76 1.34 -26.54
N PHE A 204 28.93 0.02 -26.51
CA PHE A 204 27.91 -0.93 -26.06
C PHE A 204 27.45 -0.70 -24.59
N LYS A 205 28.36 -0.34 -23.65
CA LYS A 205 27.96 0.04 -22.28
C LYS A 205 27.01 1.25 -22.28
N SER A 206 27.26 2.26 -23.11
CA SER A 206 26.37 3.42 -23.23
C SER A 206 24.99 3.06 -23.79
N PHE A 207 24.88 2.02 -24.62
CA PHE A 207 23.58 1.49 -25.04
C PHE A 207 22.85 0.79 -23.88
N GLN A 208 23.51 -0.09 -23.10
CA GLN A 208 22.86 -0.74 -21.95
C GLN A 208 22.45 0.28 -20.88
N ASN A 209 23.25 1.32 -20.61
CA ASN A 209 22.88 2.39 -19.67
C ASN A 209 21.60 3.12 -20.14
N ASN A 210 21.56 3.58 -21.40
CA ASN A 210 20.38 4.24 -21.95
C ASN A 210 19.16 3.28 -22.01
N LEU A 211 19.38 1.99 -22.26
CA LEU A 211 18.34 0.96 -22.27
C LEU A 211 17.73 0.76 -20.87
N LYS A 212 18.55 0.77 -19.82
CA LYS A 212 18.06 0.74 -18.43
C LYS A 212 17.19 1.97 -18.13
N THR A 213 17.53 3.16 -18.64
CA THR A 213 16.62 4.32 -18.59
C THR A 213 15.30 4.06 -19.31
N VAL A 214 15.30 3.54 -20.55
CA VAL A 214 14.02 3.22 -21.25
C VAL A 214 13.17 2.21 -20.47
N ILE A 215 13.79 1.30 -19.72
CA ILE A 215 13.10 0.33 -18.87
C ILE A 215 12.55 0.99 -17.59
N HIS A 216 13.31 1.90 -16.97
CA HIS A 216 12.83 2.75 -15.86
C HIS A 216 11.58 3.54 -16.27
N GLU A 217 11.67 4.27 -17.39
CA GLU A 217 10.54 4.99 -18.00
C GLU A 217 9.31 4.09 -18.20
N MET A 218 9.50 2.92 -18.82
CA MET A 218 8.40 1.99 -19.07
C MET A 218 7.80 1.42 -17.78
N ILE A 219 8.52 1.39 -16.65
CA ILE A 219 7.97 0.96 -15.35
C ILE A 219 7.00 1.99 -14.76
N HIS A 220 7.21 3.30 -15.01
CA HIS A 220 6.20 4.32 -14.71
C HIS A 220 4.92 4.10 -15.55
N VAL A 221 5.05 3.82 -16.85
CA VAL A 221 3.89 3.45 -17.72
C VAL A 221 3.17 2.19 -17.21
N LEU A 222 3.92 1.24 -16.63
CA LEU A 222 3.39 -0.01 -16.11
C LEU A 222 2.82 0.10 -14.68
N GLY A 223 2.88 1.28 -14.05
CA GLY A 223 2.11 1.61 -12.84
C GLY A 223 2.91 2.09 -11.64
N PHE A 224 4.24 2.17 -11.69
CA PHE A 224 5.04 2.75 -10.60
C PHE A 224 5.04 4.29 -10.70
N THR A 225 3.95 4.92 -10.25
CA THR A 225 3.82 6.38 -10.19
C THR A 225 2.95 6.72 -8.99
N PHE A 226 3.38 7.66 -8.14
CA PHE A 226 2.66 8.00 -6.90
C PHE A 226 1.20 8.39 -7.14
N GLY A 227 0.94 9.30 -8.08
CA GLY A 227 -0.42 9.73 -8.46
C GLY A 227 -1.26 8.65 -9.13
N ALA A 228 -0.68 7.48 -9.47
CA ALA A 228 -1.38 6.34 -10.04
C ALA A 228 -1.70 5.24 -9.02
N ILE A 229 -1.29 5.36 -7.74
CA ILE A 229 -1.57 4.34 -6.71
C ILE A 229 -3.09 4.21 -6.47
N GLU A 230 -3.84 5.32 -6.53
CA GLU A 230 -5.31 5.30 -6.52
C GLU A 230 -5.92 4.50 -7.69
N LEU A 231 -5.20 4.43 -8.82
CA LEU A 231 -5.63 3.73 -10.03
C LEU A 231 -5.24 2.25 -10.03
N TRP A 232 -4.47 1.76 -9.05
CA TRP A 232 -4.15 0.33 -8.96
C TRP A 232 -5.42 -0.52 -8.78
N SER A 233 -5.44 -1.70 -9.39
CA SER A 233 -6.62 -2.56 -9.50
C SER A 233 -6.69 -3.59 -8.38
N ASN A 234 -7.53 -3.35 -7.38
CA ASN A 234 -7.89 -4.38 -6.40
C ASN A 234 -8.72 -5.49 -7.08
N ARG A 235 -8.07 -6.65 -7.31
CA ARG A 235 -8.64 -7.82 -7.98
C ARG A 235 -9.72 -8.54 -7.15
N GLU A 236 -9.75 -8.40 -5.83
CA GLU A 236 -10.76 -9.00 -4.96
C GLU A 236 -12.06 -8.16 -4.92
N ALA A 237 -11.92 -6.84 -4.90
CA ALA A 237 -13.02 -5.88 -5.02
C ALA A 237 -13.49 -5.66 -6.47
N TYR A 238 -12.71 -6.16 -7.46
CA TYR A 238 -12.88 -5.97 -8.90
C TYR A 238 -12.91 -4.49 -9.33
N GLY A 239 -12.12 -3.63 -8.68
CA GLY A 239 -12.16 -2.18 -8.90
C GLY A 239 -10.81 -1.49 -8.70
N LEU A 240 -10.78 -0.17 -8.88
CA LEU A 240 -9.63 0.66 -8.50
C LEU A 240 -9.55 0.75 -6.97
N LEU A 241 -8.36 1.02 -6.42
CA LEU A 241 -8.19 1.32 -4.99
C LEU A 241 -8.91 2.62 -4.58
N GLY A 242 -8.78 3.66 -5.40
CA GLY A 242 -9.16 5.03 -5.06
C GLY A 242 -8.34 5.61 -3.89
N GLU A 243 -8.58 6.88 -3.56
CA GLU A 243 -7.96 7.58 -2.43
C GLU A 243 -8.05 6.79 -1.11
N GLU A 244 -9.23 6.27 -0.78
CA GLU A 244 -9.46 5.44 0.40
C GLU A 244 -8.69 4.11 0.39
N GLY A 245 -8.34 3.57 -0.78
CA GLY A 245 -7.54 2.35 -0.90
C GLY A 245 -6.04 2.64 -0.85
N ALA A 246 -5.59 3.70 -1.53
CA ALA A 246 -4.22 4.19 -1.48
C ALA A 246 -3.80 4.55 -0.05
N ASN A 247 -4.66 5.28 0.68
CA ASN A 247 -4.45 5.66 2.08
C ASN A 247 -4.47 4.47 3.07
N LYS A 248 -4.80 3.25 2.63
CA LYS A 248 -4.68 2.01 3.42
C LYS A 248 -3.39 1.24 3.15
N ILE A 249 -2.68 1.54 2.05
CA ILE A 249 -1.38 0.94 1.68
C ILE A 249 -0.21 1.94 1.70
N LEU A 250 -0.47 3.21 2.02
CA LEU A 250 0.55 4.22 2.28
C LEU A 250 0.55 4.58 3.76
N THR A 251 1.73 4.56 4.39
CA THR A 251 1.92 5.00 5.79
C THR A 251 3.07 5.98 5.86
N THR A 252 2.87 7.16 6.44
CA THR A 252 3.95 8.13 6.67
C THR A 252 4.63 7.86 8.01
N LEU A 253 5.95 7.77 8.02
CA LEU A 253 6.78 7.75 9.24
C LEU A 253 7.87 8.81 9.15
N ASN A 254 8.21 9.45 10.27
CA ASN A 254 9.43 10.24 10.34
C ASN A 254 10.63 9.30 10.53
N LEU A 255 11.49 9.22 9.52
CA LEU A 255 12.69 8.38 9.50
C LEU A 255 13.90 9.29 9.28
N ARG A 256 14.96 9.12 10.07
CA ARG A 256 16.22 9.90 9.96
C ARG A 256 16.05 11.42 10.10
N GLY A 257 14.87 11.87 10.55
CA GLY A 257 14.46 13.27 10.68
C GLY A 257 13.43 13.73 9.63
N ILE A 258 13.14 12.92 8.60
CA ILE A 258 12.35 13.31 7.42
C ILE A 258 11.06 12.47 7.31
N ASP A 259 9.96 13.13 6.95
CA ASP A 259 8.68 12.46 6.72
C ASP A 259 8.72 11.69 5.38
N THR A 260 8.70 10.37 5.52
CA THR A 260 8.90 9.36 4.47
C THR A 260 7.62 8.54 4.30
N TYR A 261 7.20 8.30 3.05
CA TYR A 261 6.08 7.40 2.76
C TYR A 261 6.57 5.95 2.64
N LEU A 262 5.86 5.02 3.28
CA LEU A 262 6.08 3.59 3.19
C LEU A 262 4.92 2.94 2.43
N LEU A 263 5.24 2.19 1.37
CA LEU A 263 4.31 1.41 0.58
C LEU A 263 4.13 0.00 1.19
N GLY A 264 2.99 -0.21 1.84
CA GLY A 264 2.59 -1.43 2.54
C GLY A 264 1.68 -2.37 1.73
N SER A 265 1.74 -2.33 0.40
CA SER A 265 1.01 -3.29 -0.45
C SER A 265 1.57 -4.72 -0.27
N SER A 266 0.75 -5.75 -0.52
CA SER A 266 0.98 -7.10 0.00
C SER A 266 2.33 -7.74 -0.39
N ASN A 267 2.66 -7.77 -1.68
CA ASN A 267 3.93 -8.36 -2.13
C ASN A 267 5.11 -7.46 -1.74
N VAL A 268 4.97 -6.13 -1.79
CA VAL A 268 6.03 -5.18 -1.42
C VAL A 268 6.37 -5.32 0.07
N LEU A 269 5.36 -5.42 0.93
CA LEU A 269 5.49 -5.59 2.36
C LEU A 269 6.15 -6.93 2.73
N ASP A 270 5.67 -8.04 2.17
CA ASP A 270 6.30 -9.36 2.36
C ASP A 270 7.76 -9.36 1.86
N THR A 271 8.03 -8.67 0.74
CA THR A 271 9.38 -8.54 0.18
C THR A 271 10.30 -7.76 1.11
N ALA A 272 9.87 -6.60 1.62
CA ALA A 272 10.64 -5.81 2.58
C ALA A 272 10.94 -6.61 3.85
N LYS A 273 9.91 -7.22 4.48
CA LYS A 273 10.08 -8.01 5.71
C LYS A 273 11.08 -9.14 5.53
N LYS A 274 11.02 -9.84 4.40
CA LYS A 274 11.88 -10.98 4.06
C LYS A 274 13.29 -10.57 3.61
N TYR A 275 13.45 -9.39 2.99
CA TYR A 275 14.74 -8.89 2.48
C TYR A 275 15.61 -8.24 3.58
N TYR A 276 15.02 -7.43 4.46
CA TYR A 276 15.73 -6.83 5.59
C TYR A 276 15.80 -7.76 6.81
N ASN A 277 15.12 -8.90 6.80
CA ASN A 277 14.91 -9.77 7.97
C ASN A 277 14.33 -8.98 9.17
N CYS A 278 13.23 -8.26 8.93
CA CYS A 278 12.54 -7.44 9.91
C CYS A 278 11.03 -7.65 9.81
N SER A 279 10.42 -8.35 10.78
CA SER A 279 8.98 -8.63 10.76
C SER A 279 8.10 -7.41 11.10
N GLU A 280 8.68 -6.37 11.70
CA GLU A 280 7.99 -5.19 12.23
C GLU A 280 7.63 -4.14 11.15
N LEU A 281 8.17 -4.25 9.93
CA LEU A 281 7.93 -3.27 8.86
C LEU A 281 6.44 -3.14 8.52
N VAL A 282 6.04 -1.92 8.11
CA VAL A 282 4.68 -1.61 7.62
C VAL A 282 4.63 -1.30 6.12
N GLY A 283 5.79 -1.17 5.47
CA GLY A 283 5.92 -1.01 4.02
C GLY A 283 7.39 -0.84 3.60
N GLN A 284 7.64 -0.71 2.30
CA GLN A 284 8.94 -0.30 1.75
C GLN A 284 9.01 1.22 1.65
N GLN A 285 10.13 1.83 2.00
CA GLN A 285 10.32 3.28 1.87
C GLN A 285 10.32 3.71 0.38
N LEU A 286 9.48 4.68 0.07
CA LEU A 286 9.53 5.46 -1.17
C LEU A 286 10.46 6.65 -0.98
N GLU A 287 11.08 7.09 -2.06
CA GLU A 287 12.04 8.19 -2.10
C GLU A 287 11.52 9.43 -1.38
N ASN A 288 12.26 9.90 -0.39
CA ASN A 288 11.85 11.00 0.47
C ASN A 288 12.49 12.35 0.10
N GLN A 289 13.55 12.38 -0.72
CA GLN A 289 14.28 13.59 -1.11
C GLN A 289 14.02 14.00 -2.57
N GLY A 290 14.64 15.10 -2.99
CA GLY A 290 14.42 15.74 -4.30
C GLY A 290 13.15 16.58 -4.41
N GLU A 291 12.86 17.03 -5.63
CA GLU A 291 11.71 17.86 -5.96
C GLU A 291 10.48 17.00 -6.34
N SER A 292 9.44 17.63 -6.89
CA SER A 292 8.36 16.92 -7.60
C SER A 292 8.94 15.99 -8.67
N GLY A 293 8.25 14.88 -8.92
CA GLY A 293 8.68 13.83 -9.85
C GLY A 293 9.77 12.90 -9.31
N SER A 294 10.60 13.34 -8.36
CA SER A 294 11.55 12.45 -7.67
C SER A 294 10.91 11.85 -6.42
N LYS A 295 10.51 12.71 -5.47
CA LYS A 295 9.93 12.32 -4.16
C LYS A 295 8.62 11.54 -4.33
N ASN A 296 8.55 10.35 -3.73
CA ASN A 296 7.47 9.35 -3.74
C ASN A 296 7.24 8.57 -5.06
N TYR A 297 7.88 8.91 -6.17
CA TYR A 297 7.72 8.19 -7.46
C TYR A 297 8.71 7.03 -7.62
N HIS A 298 9.67 6.94 -6.70
CA HIS A 298 10.84 6.06 -6.73
C HIS A 298 11.00 5.30 -5.41
N TRP A 299 11.88 4.30 -5.39
CA TRP A 299 12.36 3.67 -4.16
C TRP A 299 13.36 4.57 -3.43
N GLU A 300 13.32 4.52 -2.10
CA GLU A 300 14.27 5.22 -1.22
C GLU A 300 15.71 4.76 -1.44
N ARG A 301 16.53 5.63 -2.06
CA ARG A 301 17.91 5.31 -2.43
C ARG A 301 18.81 5.09 -1.22
N THR A 302 18.57 5.72 -0.07
CA THR A 302 19.31 5.42 1.16
C THR A 302 19.20 3.93 1.51
N ILE A 303 18.04 3.31 1.26
CA ILE A 303 17.66 1.99 1.80
C ILE A 303 17.67 0.87 0.75
N ILE A 304 17.69 1.18 -0.55
CA ILE A 304 17.99 0.26 -1.68
C ILE A 304 18.74 0.97 -2.82
N ARG A 305 19.98 1.38 -2.57
CA ARG A 305 20.76 2.29 -3.43
C ARG A 305 20.77 1.98 -4.93
N ASN A 306 21.13 0.75 -5.32
CA ASN A 306 21.27 0.40 -6.74
C ASN A 306 20.04 -0.31 -7.36
N GLU A 307 18.84 -0.09 -6.81
CA GLU A 307 17.60 -0.42 -7.52
C GLU A 307 17.45 0.47 -8.76
N LEU A 308 16.98 -0.11 -9.87
CA LEU A 308 16.74 0.61 -11.12
C LEU A 308 15.77 1.79 -10.95
N MET A 309 14.79 1.68 -10.05
CA MET A 309 13.75 2.68 -9.79
C MET A 309 14.09 3.62 -8.61
N THR A 310 15.36 3.97 -8.43
CA THR A 310 15.79 5.07 -7.54
C THR A 310 15.89 6.39 -8.31
N ALA A 311 15.77 7.53 -7.62
CA ALA A 311 15.58 8.85 -8.27
C ALA A 311 16.82 9.53 -8.89
N SER A 312 17.92 8.80 -9.12
CA SER A 312 18.98 9.28 -10.01
C SER A 312 19.77 8.15 -10.66
N ALA A 313 20.10 8.31 -11.94
CA ALA A 313 20.81 7.28 -12.70
C ALA A 313 22.28 7.16 -12.23
N MET A 314 22.62 6.02 -11.64
CA MET A 314 23.96 5.73 -11.11
C MET A 314 24.99 5.39 -12.20
N LEU A 315 26.28 5.50 -11.85
CA LEU A 315 27.42 5.17 -12.72
C LEU A 315 27.89 3.71 -12.54
N ASP A 316 27.72 3.18 -11.33
CA ASP A 316 27.85 1.77 -10.93
C ASP A 316 26.57 0.95 -11.28
N ASN A 317 26.60 -0.38 -11.15
CA ASN A 317 25.61 -1.24 -11.80
C ASN A 317 24.22 -1.21 -11.11
N THR A 318 23.27 -0.51 -11.73
CA THR A 318 21.84 -0.49 -11.37
C THR A 318 21.16 -1.82 -11.71
N LYS A 319 20.21 -2.27 -10.89
CA LYS A 319 19.60 -3.61 -10.96
C LYS A 319 18.08 -3.52 -10.79
N LEU A 320 17.31 -4.12 -11.70
CA LEU A 320 15.87 -4.28 -11.50
C LEU A 320 15.63 -5.40 -10.48
N SER A 321 15.15 -5.08 -9.29
CA SER A 321 15.09 -6.03 -8.18
C SER A 321 13.71 -6.69 -7.98
N VAL A 322 13.65 -7.58 -7.00
CA VAL A 322 12.41 -8.18 -6.50
C VAL A 322 11.42 -7.13 -5.94
N PHE A 323 11.87 -5.96 -5.47
CA PHE A 323 10.96 -4.90 -5.00
C PHE A 323 10.10 -4.34 -6.14
N THR A 324 10.69 -4.01 -7.28
CA THR A 324 9.94 -3.52 -8.45
C THR A 324 9.06 -4.61 -9.06
N VAL A 325 9.48 -5.89 -9.02
CA VAL A 325 8.61 -7.04 -9.35
C VAL A 325 7.41 -7.12 -8.40
N ALA A 326 7.63 -6.96 -7.09
CA ALA A 326 6.59 -7.02 -6.08
C ALA A 326 5.57 -5.89 -6.24
N LEU A 327 6.03 -4.66 -6.49
CA LEU A 327 5.19 -3.51 -6.80
C LEU A 327 4.34 -3.77 -8.05
N LEU A 328 4.94 -4.25 -9.15
CA LEU A 328 4.18 -4.51 -10.38
C LEU A 328 3.15 -5.62 -10.21
N LYS A 329 3.39 -6.63 -9.36
CA LYS A 329 2.34 -7.60 -8.94
C LYS A 329 1.21 -6.91 -8.16
N ASP A 330 1.56 -6.02 -7.23
CA ASP A 330 0.59 -5.29 -6.38
C ASP A 330 -0.25 -4.24 -7.14
N THR A 331 0.18 -3.74 -8.30
CA THR A 331 -0.66 -2.87 -9.16
C THR A 331 -1.98 -3.52 -9.59
N GLY A 332 -2.03 -4.86 -9.61
CA GLY A 332 -3.16 -5.64 -10.13
C GLY A 332 -3.39 -5.55 -11.64
N TYR A 333 -2.65 -4.70 -12.36
CA TYR A 333 -2.78 -4.51 -13.82
C TYR A 333 -2.35 -5.75 -14.61
N TRP A 334 -1.34 -6.45 -14.10
CA TRP A 334 -0.62 -7.55 -14.75
C TRP A 334 -1.03 -8.88 -14.11
N ASP A 335 -1.16 -9.95 -14.91
CA ASP A 335 -1.61 -11.25 -14.40
C ASP A 335 -0.47 -12.08 -13.82
N GLU A 336 0.73 -11.99 -14.41
CA GLU A 336 1.96 -12.55 -13.86
C GLU A 336 3.16 -11.64 -14.20
N VAL A 337 4.11 -11.50 -13.27
CA VAL A 337 5.37 -10.76 -13.47
C VAL A 337 6.56 -11.69 -13.23
N ASN A 338 7.50 -11.73 -14.18
CA ASN A 338 8.56 -12.72 -14.29
C ASN A 338 9.78 -12.37 -13.43
N GLU A 339 9.74 -12.77 -12.17
CA GLU A 339 10.81 -12.55 -11.20
C GLU A 339 12.16 -13.18 -11.64
N ASN A 340 12.15 -14.16 -12.56
CA ASN A 340 13.36 -14.72 -13.15
C ASN A 340 14.22 -13.68 -13.88
N LEU A 341 13.64 -12.56 -14.35
CA LEU A 341 14.38 -11.45 -14.96
C LEU A 341 14.86 -10.38 -13.96
N SER A 342 14.46 -10.45 -12.69
CA SER A 342 14.94 -9.53 -11.65
C SER A 342 16.27 -9.97 -11.03
N GLU A 343 17.14 -9.02 -10.74
CA GLU A 343 18.54 -9.21 -10.39
C GLU A 343 18.79 -9.10 -8.87
N PRO A 344 19.80 -9.81 -8.32
CA PRO A 344 20.11 -9.81 -6.90
C PRO A 344 20.79 -8.50 -6.45
N ILE A 345 20.08 -7.74 -5.63
CA ILE A 345 20.59 -6.63 -4.83
C ILE A 345 21.04 -7.11 -3.45
N TYR A 346 22.02 -6.42 -2.87
CA TYR A 346 22.66 -6.78 -1.59
C TYR A 346 22.65 -5.65 -0.55
N TRP A 347 22.34 -4.42 -0.96
CA TRP A 347 22.30 -3.23 -0.11
C TRP A 347 21.25 -3.40 1.00
N GLY A 348 21.65 -3.35 2.27
CA GLY A 348 20.71 -3.48 3.40
C GLY A 348 20.16 -4.89 3.64
N LYS A 349 20.55 -5.88 2.84
CA LYS A 349 20.01 -7.24 2.93
C LYS A 349 20.36 -7.91 4.26
N ASP A 350 19.38 -8.54 4.89
CA ASP A 350 19.47 -9.27 6.16
C ASP A 350 19.97 -8.42 7.37
N LYS A 351 19.99 -7.08 7.28
CA LYS A 351 20.56 -6.17 8.30
C LYS A 351 19.65 -5.82 9.48
N GLY A 352 18.37 -6.22 9.45
CA GLY A 352 17.37 -5.97 10.49
C GLY A 352 16.72 -4.58 10.44
N CYS A 353 15.79 -4.35 11.37
CA CYS A 353 14.95 -3.15 11.43
C CYS A 353 15.74 -1.84 11.65
N ASP A 354 16.88 -1.91 12.35
CA ASP A 354 17.73 -0.74 12.63
C ASP A 354 18.36 -0.16 11.35
N PHE A 355 18.78 -1.01 10.39
CA PHE A 355 19.27 -0.52 9.10
C PHE A 355 18.18 0.23 8.35
N PHE A 356 16.98 -0.37 8.29
CA PHE A 356 15.84 0.18 7.56
C PHE A 356 15.42 1.54 8.12
N SER A 357 15.34 1.67 9.45
CA SER A 357 14.90 2.90 10.11
C SER A 357 16.00 3.95 10.17
N ASN A 358 17.21 3.58 10.62
CA ASN A 358 18.26 4.53 11.04
C ASN A 358 19.39 4.67 10.02
N ALA A 359 19.62 3.68 9.15
CA ALA A 359 20.70 3.69 8.14
C ALA A 359 22.07 4.08 8.75
N CYS A 360 22.71 5.12 8.22
CA CYS A 360 23.97 5.67 8.72
C CYS A 360 23.87 6.34 10.10
N GLN A 361 22.66 6.67 10.57
CA GLN A 361 22.38 7.26 11.88
C GLN A 361 22.24 6.18 12.98
N SER A 362 22.45 4.89 12.66
CA SER A 362 22.44 3.82 13.66
C SER A 362 23.41 4.09 14.80
N THR A 363 22.93 3.86 16.02
CA THR A 363 23.74 3.88 17.25
C THR A 363 24.14 2.48 17.72
N THR A 364 23.66 1.43 17.05
CA THR A 364 23.88 0.03 17.47
C THR A 364 25.00 -0.66 16.69
N GLN A 365 25.18 -0.36 15.40
CA GLN A 365 26.24 -0.92 14.57
C GLN A 365 26.60 -0.01 13.39
N ARG A 366 27.80 -0.20 12.82
CA ARG A 366 28.20 0.45 11.56
C ARG A 366 28.04 -0.52 10.39
N TYR A 367 27.39 -0.05 9.33
CA TYR A 367 27.17 -0.80 8.09
C TYR A 367 28.28 -0.56 7.06
N GLU A 368 28.61 -1.55 6.22
CA GLU A 368 29.58 -1.38 5.11
C GLU A 368 29.04 -0.47 4.01
N GLU A 369 27.71 -0.39 3.93
CA GLU A 369 26.94 0.55 3.11
C GLU A 369 27.26 2.03 3.41
N TYR A 370 27.64 2.38 4.65
CA TYR A 370 27.86 3.77 5.09
C TYR A 370 29.28 3.99 5.65
N PRO A 371 30.31 4.09 4.78
CA PRO A 371 31.70 4.28 5.17
C PRO A 371 31.95 5.60 5.92
N ALA A 372 33.14 5.73 6.52
CA ALA A 372 33.52 6.98 7.19
C ALA A 372 33.89 8.06 6.15
N ASP A 373 33.60 9.30 6.52
CA ASP A 373 33.66 10.45 5.62
C ASP A 373 35.09 10.71 5.08
N ASN A 374 35.19 11.24 3.87
CA ASN A 374 36.45 11.52 3.17
C ASN A 374 37.39 10.31 2.96
N ILE A 375 36.91 9.07 3.06
CA ILE A 375 37.68 7.84 2.74
C ILE A 375 37.54 7.47 1.26
N GLN A 376 38.65 7.18 0.58
CA GLN A 376 38.65 6.50 -0.71
C GLN A 376 38.36 5.00 -0.53
N ALA A 377 37.38 4.47 -1.27
CA ALA A 377 37.05 3.04 -1.28
C ALA A 377 36.56 2.57 -2.66
N CYS A 378 36.42 1.26 -2.82
CA CYS A 378 35.61 0.70 -3.91
C CYS A 378 34.12 0.98 -3.66
N SER A 379 33.32 1.09 -4.72
CA SER A 379 31.86 1.09 -4.58
C SER A 379 31.37 -0.24 -3.96
N PHE A 380 30.21 -0.23 -3.30
CA PHE A 380 29.69 -1.37 -2.54
C PHE A 380 29.56 -2.68 -3.34
N ASP A 381 29.30 -2.57 -4.63
CA ASP A 381 29.15 -3.67 -5.59
C ASP A 381 30.46 -3.98 -6.38
N TYR A 382 31.57 -3.36 -5.97
CA TYR A 382 32.93 -3.44 -6.52
C TYR A 382 33.11 -2.93 -7.97
N ASP A 383 32.16 -2.16 -8.51
CA ASP A 383 32.19 -1.70 -9.91
C ASP A 383 33.22 -0.60 -10.19
N ALA A 384 33.57 0.22 -9.19
CA ALA A 384 34.36 1.43 -9.39
C ALA A 384 35.24 1.79 -8.19
N GLN A 385 36.24 2.63 -8.43
CA GLN A 385 36.91 3.39 -7.37
C GLN A 385 36.11 4.68 -7.11
N GLY A 386 36.02 5.09 -5.84
CA GLY A 386 35.27 6.28 -5.45
C GLY A 386 35.73 6.85 -4.11
N TYR A 387 34.98 7.83 -3.62
CA TYR A 387 35.21 8.48 -2.34
C TYR A 387 33.91 8.58 -1.53
N SER A 388 34.03 8.46 -0.21
CA SER A 388 32.92 8.66 0.72
C SER A 388 32.61 10.15 0.85
N THR A 389 31.36 10.51 0.58
CA THR A 389 30.85 11.89 0.68
C THR A 389 29.35 11.89 1.01
N LYS A 390 28.82 13.06 1.38
CA LYS A 390 27.38 13.33 1.58
C LYS A 390 26.72 14.08 0.42
N GLU A 391 27.42 14.23 -0.70
CA GLU A 391 26.96 15.01 -1.88
C GLU A 391 25.84 14.32 -2.69
N ASP A 392 25.47 13.07 -2.38
CA ASP A 392 24.32 12.39 -2.98
C ASP A 392 23.01 13.00 -2.45
N THR A 393 22.22 13.59 -3.35
CA THR A 393 21.03 14.39 -3.00
C THR A 393 19.85 13.54 -2.51
N TYR A 394 19.97 12.21 -2.60
CA TYR A 394 18.97 11.21 -2.21
C TYR A 394 19.56 10.24 -1.17
N GLY A 395 20.46 10.75 -0.32
CA GLY A 395 21.23 9.95 0.63
C GLY A 395 20.89 10.15 2.11
N ASP A 396 19.89 10.97 2.47
CA ASP A 396 19.52 11.26 3.88
C ASP A 396 20.70 11.69 4.78
N ASP A 397 21.57 12.57 4.24
CA ASP A 397 22.83 12.98 4.87
C ASP A 397 23.78 11.79 5.19
N CYS A 398 23.57 10.61 4.61
CA CYS A 398 24.46 9.47 4.75
C CYS A 398 25.70 9.59 3.87
N ASN A 399 26.81 9.11 4.42
CA ASN A 399 28.05 8.92 3.68
C ASN A 399 27.88 7.77 2.67
N LEU A 400 28.04 8.06 1.37
CA LEU A 400 27.97 7.08 0.29
C LEU A 400 29.24 7.14 -0.57
N ILE A 401 29.64 6.02 -1.17
CA ILE A 401 30.76 6.00 -2.13
C ILE A 401 30.31 6.55 -3.46
N GLN A 402 30.72 7.78 -3.76
CA GLN A 402 30.57 8.39 -5.08
C GLN A 402 31.66 7.88 -6.02
N SER A 403 31.23 7.18 -7.08
CA SER A 403 32.09 6.51 -8.06
C SER A 403 32.74 7.54 -9.00
N TYR A 404 34.07 7.54 -9.14
CA TYR A 404 34.72 8.42 -10.11
C TYR A 404 34.41 7.96 -11.54
N ARG A 405 33.90 8.87 -12.38
CA ARG A 405 33.44 8.58 -13.75
C ARG A 405 34.53 7.97 -14.66
N ASN A 406 35.79 8.31 -14.41
CA ASN A 406 36.97 7.79 -15.10
C ASN A 406 37.66 6.61 -14.37
N ARG A 407 37.05 6.05 -13.31
CA ARG A 407 37.54 4.89 -12.55
C ARG A 407 36.50 3.77 -12.39
N LEU A 408 35.50 3.75 -13.27
CA LEU A 408 34.64 2.58 -13.45
C LEU A 408 35.52 1.44 -14.01
N CYS A 409 35.63 0.33 -13.27
CA CYS A 409 36.57 -0.74 -13.62
C CYS A 409 36.15 -1.50 -14.87
N ASP A 410 34.84 -1.56 -15.14
CA ASP A 410 34.26 -2.24 -16.29
C ASP A 410 34.35 -1.48 -17.62
N ASN A 411 34.85 -0.24 -17.59
CA ASN A 411 34.87 0.65 -18.75
C ASN A 411 36.27 0.72 -19.39
N ILE A 412 36.46 -0.03 -20.48
CA ILE A 412 37.74 -0.07 -21.22
C ILE A 412 38.20 1.29 -21.77
N ASP A 413 37.30 2.27 -21.96
CA ASP A 413 37.66 3.65 -22.32
C ASP A 413 38.54 4.35 -21.25
N ASN A 414 38.56 3.83 -20.01
CA ASN A 414 39.40 4.36 -18.92
C ASN A 414 40.86 3.87 -19.01
N GLN A 415 41.18 2.89 -19.86
CA GLN A 415 42.54 2.34 -19.99
C GLN A 415 43.48 3.38 -20.62
N SER A 416 44.58 3.70 -19.93
CA SER A 416 45.54 4.70 -20.41
C SER A 416 46.30 4.22 -21.67
N PRO A 417 46.31 4.98 -22.78
CA PRO A 417 46.85 4.54 -24.06
C PRO A 417 48.38 4.66 -24.14
N SER A 418 49.07 3.70 -23.51
CA SER A 418 50.53 3.44 -23.64
C SER A 418 51.49 4.48 -23.05
N ILE A 419 52.80 4.18 -23.11
CA ILE A 419 53.86 4.93 -22.42
C ILE A 419 54.54 5.90 -23.39
N GLU A 420 54.16 7.19 -23.33
CA GLU A 420 55.04 8.25 -23.83
C GLU A 420 56.24 8.42 -22.88
N VAL A 421 57.45 8.24 -23.40
CA VAL A 421 58.70 8.28 -22.62
C VAL A 421 59.02 9.73 -22.23
N GLY A 422 58.45 10.19 -21.11
CA GLY A 422 58.75 11.51 -20.54
C GLY A 422 57.81 12.00 -19.44
N GLN A 423 56.60 11.43 -19.28
CA GLN A 423 55.63 11.92 -18.28
C GLN A 423 55.47 10.95 -17.08
N TYR A 424 55.76 11.46 -15.88
CA TYR A 424 55.69 10.72 -14.61
C TYR A 424 54.28 10.71 -14.00
N ASN A 425 53.35 9.99 -14.65
CA ASN A 425 52.22 9.29 -14.00
C ASN A 425 51.36 8.61 -15.07
N ILE A 426 51.46 7.28 -15.21
CA ILE A 426 50.65 6.49 -16.16
C ILE A 426 50.02 5.34 -15.39
N ASP A 427 48.69 5.25 -15.38
CA ASP A 427 47.89 4.38 -14.50
C ASP A 427 47.90 2.89 -14.90
N VAL A 428 49.06 2.35 -15.27
CA VAL A 428 49.23 1.01 -15.88
C VAL A 428 48.86 -0.15 -14.94
N LEU A 429 48.89 0.08 -13.62
CA LEU A 429 48.52 -0.90 -12.59
C LEU A 429 47.00 -1.06 -12.42
N ASN A 430 46.20 -0.31 -13.17
CA ASN A 430 44.76 -0.53 -13.30
C ASN A 430 44.45 -1.25 -14.62
N ASP A 431 43.71 -2.35 -14.49
CA ASP A 431 43.27 -3.24 -15.55
C ASP A 431 41.78 -3.00 -15.81
N TYR A 432 41.45 -2.08 -16.72
CA TYR A 432 40.08 -1.69 -17.06
C TYR A 432 39.56 -2.57 -18.21
N SER A 433 38.61 -3.46 -17.90
CA SER A 433 38.03 -4.42 -18.85
C SER A 433 36.59 -4.73 -18.47
N ASN A 434 35.78 -5.23 -19.41
CA ASN A 434 34.38 -5.62 -19.15
C ASN A 434 34.21 -6.56 -17.92
N ASN A 435 35.25 -7.35 -17.60
CA ASN A 435 35.30 -8.31 -16.50
C ASN A 435 36.28 -7.88 -15.36
N SER A 436 36.46 -6.59 -15.15
CA SER A 436 37.28 -6.05 -14.04
C SER A 436 36.42 -5.49 -12.91
N LYS A 437 36.93 -5.59 -11.67
CA LYS A 437 36.33 -5.03 -10.46
C LYS A 437 37.38 -4.28 -9.63
N CYS A 438 36.93 -3.40 -8.76
CA CYS A 438 37.77 -2.67 -7.82
C CYS A 438 38.14 -3.58 -6.63
N PHE A 439 39.42 -3.61 -6.27
CA PHE A 439 39.95 -4.28 -5.09
C PHE A 439 40.85 -3.34 -4.29
N ILE A 440 40.91 -3.53 -2.97
CA ILE A 440 41.92 -2.89 -2.13
C ILE A 440 43.25 -3.59 -2.39
N SER A 441 44.19 -2.88 -3.00
CA SER A 441 45.38 -3.41 -3.67
C SER A 441 46.50 -2.35 -3.65
N ASN A 442 47.55 -2.57 -2.84
CA ASN A 442 48.70 -1.66 -2.74
C ASN A 442 49.89 -2.07 -3.63
N LEU A 443 49.60 -2.86 -4.67
CA LEU A 443 50.59 -3.43 -5.60
C LEU A 443 51.45 -2.35 -6.27
N LYS A 444 52.76 -2.58 -6.28
CA LYS A 444 53.77 -1.74 -6.92
C LYS A 444 54.20 -2.32 -8.27
N HIS A 445 54.69 -1.44 -9.15
CA HIS A 445 55.13 -1.84 -10.48
C HIS A 445 56.47 -2.59 -10.44
N PRO A 446 56.67 -3.68 -11.22
CA PRO A 446 57.90 -4.49 -11.17
C PRO A 446 59.19 -3.74 -11.54
N ASN A 447 59.09 -2.65 -12.33
CA ASN A 447 60.21 -1.73 -12.56
C ASN A 447 60.07 -0.51 -11.63
N PRO A 448 61.01 -0.29 -10.68
CA PRO A 448 60.98 0.83 -9.72
C PRO A 448 61.06 2.24 -10.33
N GLN A 449 61.33 2.38 -11.63
CA GLN A 449 61.29 3.68 -12.32
C GLN A 449 59.87 4.27 -12.40
N TYR A 450 58.85 3.44 -12.21
CA TYR A 450 57.44 3.81 -12.19
C TYR A 450 56.95 3.79 -10.73
N ASP A 451 57.28 4.84 -10.00
CA ASP A 451 56.77 5.08 -8.64
C ASP A 451 55.44 5.85 -8.72
N TYR A 452 54.57 5.64 -7.73
CA TYR A 452 53.17 6.08 -7.75
C TYR A 452 52.72 6.63 -6.39
N GLU A 453 51.77 7.57 -6.42
CA GLU A 453 51.04 7.97 -5.21
C GLU A 453 50.32 6.76 -4.58
N GLU A 454 50.19 6.77 -3.25
CA GLU A 454 49.71 5.64 -2.43
C GLU A 454 48.19 5.39 -2.52
N ASN A 455 47.64 5.36 -3.74
CA ASN A 455 46.29 4.89 -3.98
C ASN A 455 46.24 3.36 -3.85
N ASN A 456 45.61 2.91 -2.76
CA ASN A 456 45.42 1.52 -2.38
C ASN A 456 44.20 0.86 -3.04
N LEU A 457 43.63 1.44 -4.10
CA LEU A 457 42.51 0.88 -4.86
C LEU A 457 42.95 0.63 -6.31
N ARG A 458 42.67 -0.57 -6.83
CA ARG A 458 42.97 -0.94 -8.22
C ARG A 458 41.86 -1.77 -8.85
N CYS A 459 41.61 -1.53 -10.13
CA CYS A 459 40.81 -2.38 -10.99
C CYS A 459 41.66 -3.58 -11.43
N HIS A 460 41.18 -4.80 -11.21
CA HIS A 460 41.80 -6.04 -11.67
C HIS A 460 40.77 -6.94 -12.35
N GLN A 461 41.21 -7.74 -13.33
CA GLN A 461 40.38 -8.78 -13.95
C GLN A 461 40.09 -9.90 -12.95
N TYR A 462 38.88 -10.48 -13.00
CA TYR A 462 38.49 -11.60 -12.17
C TYR A 462 37.68 -12.65 -12.93
N GLN A 463 37.68 -13.87 -12.41
CA GLN A 463 36.79 -14.96 -12.82
C GLN A 463 36.23 -15.66 -11.59
N CYS A 464 34.92 -15.95 -11.59
CA CYS A 464 34.28 -16.74 -10.54
C CYS A 464 34.29 -18.24 -10.87
N SER A 465 34.45 -19.06 -9.83
CA SER A 465 34.06 -20.47 -9.80
C SER A 465 32.58 -20.66 -10.19
N SER A 466 32.23 -21.83 -10.73
CA SER A 466 30.86 -22.13 -11.19
C SER A 466 29.84 -22.27 -10.07
N ASP A 467 30.28 -22.52 -8.83
CA ASP A 467 29.46 -22.57 -7.62
C ASP A 467 29.55 -21.28 -6.78
N LYS A 468 30.35 -20.29 -7.22
CA LYS A 468 30.58 -18.99 -6.57
C LYS A 468 31.22 -19.08 -5.17
N THR A 469 31.95 -20.17 -4.89
CA THR A 469 32.69 -20.34 -3.61
C THR A 469 34.07 -19.71 -3.63
N GLU A 470 34.69 -19.60 -4.80
CA GLU A 470 36.02 -19.00 -5.04
C GLU A 470 36.02 -18.00 -6.20
N ILE A 471 36.96 -17.05 -6.17
CA ILE A 471 37.34 -16.22 -7.32
C ILE A 471 38.84 -16.33 -7.61
N ILE A 472 39.18 -16.18 -8.88
CA ILE A 472 40.55 -16.06 -9.39
C ILE A 472 40.72 -14.63 -9.90
N ILE A 473 41.68 -13.89 -9.34
CA ILE A 473 42.05 -12.53 -9.74
C ILE A 473 43.31 -12.62 -10.61
N THR A 474 43.32 -11.89 -11.73
CA THR A 474 44.38 -11.92 -12.74
C THR A 474 44.85 -10.50 -13.08
N PHE A 475 46.15 -10.35 -13.35
CA PHE A 475 46.80 -9.07 -13.51
C PHE A 475 47.44 -8.95 -14.90
N SER A 476 46.94 -8.11 -15.79
CA SER A 476 47.45 -8.03 -17.19
C SER A 476 48.95 -7.68 -17.30
N LEU A 477 49.55 -7.03 -16.30
CA LEU A 477 50.99 -6.74 -16.26
C LEU A 477 51.86 -7.85 -15.65
N LEU A 478 51.27 -8.86 -15.00
CA LEU A 478 52.00 -9.93 -14.30
C LEU A 478 51.63 -11.29 -14.92
N PRO A 479 52.03 -11.57 -16.17
CA PRO A 479 51.61 -12.78 -16.88
C PRO A 479 52.01 -14.05 -16.13
N GLY A 480 51.02 -14.92 -15.88
CA GLY A 480 51.18 -16.15 -15.10
C GLY A 480 50.96 -15.99 -13.59
N VAL A 481 50.78 -14.77 -13.07
CA VAL A 481 50.35 -14.55 -11.68
C VAL A 481 48.83 -14.60 -11.59
N GLN A 482 48.33 -15.42 -10.67
CA GLN A 482 46.92 -15.51 -10.33
C GLN A 482 46.78 -15.52 -8.81
N LEU A 483 45.76 -14.86 -8.28
CA LEU A 483 45.45 -14.86 -6.85
C LEU A 483 44.07 -15.47 -6.63
N VAL A 484 44.00 -16.56 -5.87
CA VAL A 484 42.74 -17.23 -5.52
C VAL A 484 42.24 -16.72 -4.16
N CYS A 485 40.97 -16.33 -4.10
CA CYS A 485 40.25 -15.99 -2.87
C CYS A 485 39.03 -16.91 -2.75
N GLY A 486 39.04 -17.83 -1.79
CA GLY A 486 37.88 -18.65 -1.43
C GLY A 486 37.02 -18.00 -0.35
N ILE A 487 35.89 -18.62 -0.02
CA ILE A 487 34.96 -18.14 1.03
C ILE A 487 35.63 -17.93 2.41
N ASN A 488 36.66 -18.71 2.72
CA ASN A 488 37.45 -18.59 3.97
C ASN A 488 38.47 -17.43 3.94
N ASP A 489 38.70 -16.80 2.78
CA ASP A 489 39.64 -15.70 2.58
C ASP A 489 38.96 -14.32 2.60
N GLN A 490 37.66 -14.22 2.87
CA GLN A 490 36.93 -12.95 2.74
C GLN A 490 37.49 -11.88 3.69
N GLY A 491 37.91 -10.74 3.14
CA GLY A 491 38.61 -9.67 3.86
C GLY A 491 40.10 -9.93 4.17
N VAL A 492 40.66 -11.10 3.80
CA VAL A 492 42.06 -11.44 4.06
C VAL A 492 42.98 -10.75 3.04
N GLN A 493 44.07 -10.16 3.52
CA GLN A 493 45.15 -9.67 2.68
C GLN A 493 46.08 -10.81 2.27
N LYS A 494 46.37 -10.93 0.97
CA LYS A 494 47.31 -11.90 0.40
C LYS A 494 48.41 -11.21 -0.39
N ASP A 495 49.65 -11.70 -0.22
CA ASP A 495 50.81 -11.25 -0.98
C ASP A 495 50.70 -11.64 -2.46
N VAL A 496 51.06 -10.71 -3.35
CA VAL A 496 51.16 -10.96 -4.79
C VAL A 496 52.64 -11.01 -5.17
N VAL A 497 53.13 -12.23 -5.41
CA VAL A 497 54.55 -12.50 -5.67
C VAL A 497 54.79 -12.74 -7.16
N PHE A 498 55.69 -11.98 -7.76
CA PHE A 498 56.11 -12.14 -9.16
C PHE A 498 57.62 -12.34 -9.25
N SER A 499 58.07 -13.37 -9.96
CA SER A 499 59.50 -13.70 -10.15
C SER A 499 60.31 -13.79 -8.84
N GLY A 500 59.66 -14.15 -7.73
CA GLY A 500 60.27 -14.23 -6.39
C GLY A 500 60.22 -12.94 -5.55
N PHE A 501 59.75 -11.83 -6.11
CA PHE A 501 59.58 -10.56 -5.41
C PHE A 501 58.12 -10.36 -4.98
N ASN A 502 57.88 -10.01 -3.71
CA ASN A 502 56.59 -9.54 -3.25
C ASN A 502 56.37 -8.11 -3.79
N LEU A 503 55.33 -7.91 -4.59
CA LEU A 503 54.98 -6.60 -5.19
C LEU A 503 54.01 -5.80 -4.31
N GLY A 504 53.48 -6.38 -3.24
CA GLY A 504 52.43 -5.83 -2.40
C GLY A 504 51.33 -6.84 -2.15
N GLN A 505 50.23 -6.36 -1.58
CA GLN A 505 49.10 -7.16 -1.13
C GLN A 505 47.79 -6.72 -1.79
N LEU A 506 46.90 -7.69 -1.99
CA LEU A 506 45.51 -7.49 -2.36
C LEU A 506 44.60 -8.06 -1.27
N THR A 507 43.56 -7.31 -0.92
CA THR A 507 42.54 -7.73 0.04
C THR A 507 41.43 -8.47 -0.69
N CYS A 508 41.23 -9.75 -0.38
CA CYS A 508 40.14 -10.55 -0.93
C CYS A 508 38.77 -9.92 -0.56
N PRO A 509 37.77 -9.89 -1.46
CA PRO A 509 36.47 -9.27 -1.22
C PRO A 509 35.77 -9.74 0.07
N THR A 510 35.06 -8.85 0.77
CA THR A 510 34.29 -9.19 1.98
C THR A 510 33.07 -10.06 1.71
N ASN A 511 32.61 -10.13 0.46
CA ASN A 511 31.49 -10.95 0.04
C ASN A 511 31.66 -11.38 -1.42
N ILE A 512 32.13 -12.62 -1.61
CA ILE A 512 32.36 -13.22 -2.94
C ILE A 512 31.04 -13.39 -3.70
N MET A 513 29.94 -13.75 -3.03
CA MET A 513 28.66 -13.99 -3.69
C MET A 513 28.06 -12.70 -4.28
N LYS A 514 28.17 -11.57 -3.56
CA LYS A 514 27.83 -10.23 -4.07
C LYS A 514 28.59 -9.89 -5.35
N LEU A 515 29.90 -10.11 -5.35
CA LEU A 515 30.76 -9.85 -6.51
C LEU A 515 30.48 -10.81 -7.69
N CYS A 516 30.26 -12.10 -7.43
CA CYS A 516 29.98 -13.11 -8.45
C CYS A 516 28.54 -13.12 -8.99
N ASP A 517 27.60 -12.47 -8.31
CA ASP A 517 26.28 -12.15 -8.85
C ASP A 517 26.32 -10.88 -9.71
N ASN A 518 27.24 -9.95 -9.44
CA ASN A 518 27.36 -8.68 -10.15
C ASN A 518 28.21 -8.80 -11.44
N GLN A 519 27.92 -9.78 -12.29
CA GLN A 519 28.63 -10.03 -13.56
C GLN A 519 28.03 -9.25 -14.74
N ASN A 520 28.89 -8.59 -15.52
CA ASN A 520 28.54 -7.96 -16.78
C ASN A 520 28.39 -9.01 -17.90
N CYS A 521 27.50 -8.73 -18.86
CA CYS A 521 27.41 -9.53 -20.08
C CYS A 521 28.55 -9.21 -21.05
N VAL A 522 29.01 -10.24 -21.77
CA VAL A 522 30.04 -10.10 -22.82
C VAL A 522 29.61 -9.02 -23.84
N ASN A 523 30.53 -8.08 -24.10
CA ASN A 523 30.34 -6.91 -24.96
C ASN A 523 29.04 -6.13 -24.72
N PHE A 524 28.47 -6.17 -23.50
CA PHE A 524 27.21 -5.52 -23.16
C PHE A 524 26.08 -5.87 -24.16
N CYS A 525 26.03 -7.13 -24.60
CA CYS A 525 25.11 -7.67 -25.60
C CYS A 525 25.13 -6.94 -26.97
N SER A 526 26.26 -6.30 -27.31
CA SER A 526 26.58 -5.69 -28.62
C SER A 526 25.50 -4.75 -29.18
N SER A 527 24.73 -4.09 -28.31
CA SER A 527 23.54 -3.30 -28.66
C SER A 527 22.42 -4.05 -29.40
N ASN A 528 22.42 -5.39 -29.37
CA ASN A 528 21.46 -6.27 -30.05
C ASN A 528 20.72 -7.21 -29.06
N GLY A 529 20.65 -6.81 -27.80
CA GLY A 529 19.96 -7.54 -26.72
C GLY A 529 20.09 -6.82 -25.39
N ILE A 530 19.53 -7.40 -24.33
CA ILE A 530 19.62 -6.89 -22.96
C ILE A 530 20.42 -7.84 -22.07
N CYS A 531 21.22 -7.26 -21.16
CA CYS A 531 21.91 -8.03 -20.14
C CYS A 531 20.99 -8.33 -18.95
N VAL A 532 20.91 -9.60 -18.53
CA VAL A 532 20.18 -10.05 -17.34
C VAL A 532 21.04 -11.11 -16.63
N LYS A 533 21.47 -10.85 -15.40
CA LYS A 533 22.29 -11.80 -14.59
C LYS A 533 23.55 -12.30 -15.32
N GLY A 534 24.26 -11.40 -15.99
CA GLY A 534 25.46 -11.72 -16.79
C GLY A 534 25.20 -12.53 -18.07
N SER A 535 23.94 -12.82 -18.42
CA SER A 535 23.54 -13.49 -19.66
C SER A 535 22.74 -12.57 -20.58
N CYS A 536 22.96 -12.65 -21.88
CA CYS A 536 22.19 -11.85 -22.85
C CYS A 536 20.84 -12.50 -23.19
N LEU A 537 19.79 -11.68 -23.26
CA LEU A 537 18.55 -11.98 -23.98
C LEU A 537 18.62 -11.23 -25.32
N CYS A 538 18.76 -11.95 -26.43
CA CYS A 538 18.99 -11.35 -27.74
C CYS A 538 17.70 -10.90 -28.45
N ASN A 539 17.81 -9.80 -29.19
CA ASN A 539 16.76 -9.31 -30.08
C ASN A 539 16.52 -10.28 -31.24
N SER A 540 15.31 -10.27 -31.79
CA SER A 540 14.94 -11.10 -32.95
C SER A 540 15.88 -10.89 -34.14
N GLY A 541 16.43 -11.97 -34.68
CA GLY A 541 17.41 -11.95 -35.78
C GLY A 541 18.88 -11.87 -35.33
N TYR A 542 19.16 -11.91 -34.02
CA TYR A 542 20.51 -11.90 -33.44
C TYR A 542 20.71 -13.06 -32.45
N GLY A 543 21.96 -13.48 -32.28
CA GLY A 543 22.35 -14.53 -31.35
C GLY A 543 23.86 -14.59 -31.10
N GLY A 544 24.26 -15.55 -30.29
CA GLY A 544 25.62 -15.61 -29.74
C GLY A 544 25.65 -15.03 -28.32
N ILE A 545 26.68 -15.39 -27.54
CA ILE A 545 26.79 -15.03 -26.12
C ILE A 545 26.77 -13.51 -25.84
N ASP A 546 27.06 -12.70 -26.86
CA ASP A 546 27.06 -11.24 -26.85
C ASP A 546 26.06 -10.63 -27.87
N CYS A 547 25.15 -11.42 -28.43
CA CYS A 547 24.20 -11.05 -29.50
C CYS A 547 24.81 -10.44 -30.78
N ASN A 548 26.12 -10.54 -31.00
CA ASN A 548 26.78 -9.90 -32.16
C ASN A 548 26.50 -10.63 -33.49
N THR A 549 26.10 -11.91 -33.46
CA THR A 549 25.92 -12.71 -34.67
C THR A 549 24.50 -12.58 -35.21
N LYS A 550 24.36 -11.94 -36.38
CA LYS A 550 23.07 -11.86 -37.08
C LYS A 550 22.66 -13.23 -37.61
N CYS A 551 21.57 -13.79 -37.09
CA CYS A 551 21.07 -15.11 -37.43
C CYS A 551 19.54 -15.17 -37.29
N ASN A 552 18.85 -15.61 -38.34
CA ASN A 552 17.39 -15.84 -38.34
C ASN A 552 17.05 -17.24 -37.79
N GLY A 553 17.63 -17.59 -36.64
CA GLY A 553 17.65 -18.93 -36.09
C GLY A 553 18.50 -18.97 -34.82
N PHE A 554 19.35 -19.99 -34.68
CA PHE A 554 20.16 -20.25 -33.49
C PHE A 554 21.64 -20.41 -33.86
N ILE A 555 22.54 -20.17 -32.92
CA ILE A 555 23.98 -20.38 -33.07
C ILE A 555 24.35 -21.72 -32.44
N ASP A 556 24.94 -22.64 -33.21
CA ASP A 556 25.42 -23.91 -32.67
C ASP A 556 26.75 -23.78 -31.90
N LEU A 557 27.20 -24.88 -31.27
CA LEU A 557 28.45 -24.90 -30.50
C LEU A 557 29.71 -24.73 -31.38
N GLY A 558 29.59 -24.77 -32.70
CA GLY A 558 30.65 -24.44 -33.66
C GLY A 558 30.57 -22.99 -34.18
N GLY A 559 29.63 -22.18 -33.69
CA GLY A 559 29.41 -20.80 -34.14
C GLY A 559 28.58 -20.65 -35.42
N SER A 560 27.97 -21.72 -35.93
CA SER A 560 27.21 -21.69 -37.18
C SER A 560 25.74 -21.32 -36.94
N CYS A 561 25.17 -20.48 -37.82
CA CYS A 561 23.75 -20.14 -37.80
C CYS A 561 22.91 -21.29 -38.38
N VAL A 562 22.01 -21.85 -37.56
CA VAL A 562 21.17 -23.02 -37.87
C VAL A 562 19.69 -22.73 -37.59
N ILE A 563 18.77 -23.30 -38.38
CA ILE A 563 17.31 -23.10 -38.21
C ILE A 563 16.70 -23.93 -37.08
N LYS A 564 17.43 -24.90 -36.54
CA LYS A 564 17.06 -25.77 -35.41
C LYS A 564 18.34 -26.17 -34.69
N CYS A 565 18.36 -26.15 -33.36
CA CYS A 565 19.51 -26.63 -32.61
C CYS A 565 19.79 -28.13 -32.84
N PRO A 566 21.07 -28.55 -32.87
CA PRO A 566 21.46 -29.97 -32.93
C PRO A 566 20.81 -30.83 -31.84
N ASP A 567 20.68 -32.13 -32.09
CA ASP A 567 20.00 -33.02 -31.15
C ASP A 567 20.74 -33.13 -29.80
N ASN A 568 19.95 -33.20 -28.72
CA ASN A 568 20.39 -33.04 -27.33
C ASN A 568 20.94 -31.65 -26.94
N THR A 569 20.77 -30.62 -27.79
CA THR A 569 20.97 -29.21 -27.44
C THR A 569 19.69 -28.41 -27.59
N PHE A 570 19.60 -27.28 -26.89
CA PHE A 570 18.41 -26.42 -26.81
C PHE A 570 18.80 -24.96 -27.01
N ALA A 571 18.00 -24.21 -27.75
CA ALA A 571 18.20 -22.77 -27.96
C ALA A 571 17.93 -21.98 -26.66
N ASN A 572 18.92 -21.25 -26.18
CA ASN A 572 18.88 -20.44 -24.97
C ASN A 572 18.41 -18.99 -25.27
N PRO A 573 18.22 -18.12 -24.25
CA PRO A 573 17.80 -16.72 -24.46
C PRO A 573 18.77 -15.87 -25.31
N ASP A 574 20.03 -16.27 -25.42
CA ASP A 574 21.05 -15.69 -26.32
C ASP A 574 21.05 -16.33 -27.73
N ASN A 575 20.01 -17.12 -28.03
CA ASN A 575 19.86 -17.96 -29.21
C ASN A 575 21.03 -18.96 -29.45
N VAL A 576 21.86 -19.27 -28.44
CA VAL A 576 22.91 -20.29 -28.55
C VAL A 576 22.38 -21.67 -28.14
N CYS A 577 22.73 -22.70 -28.90
CA CYS A 577 22.38 -24.09 -28.63
C CYS A 577 23.29 -24.69 -27.53
N ARG A 578 22.74 -25.07 -26.37
CA ARG A 578 23.49 -25.73 -25.27
C ARG A 578 22.77 -26.99 -24.76
N PRO A 579 23.47 -27.97 -24.16
CA PRO A 579 22.83 -29.19 -23.64
C PRO A 579 21.99 -29.00 -22.36
N LYS A 580 21.99 -27.80 -21.76
CA LYS A 580 21.16 -27.41 -20.61
C LYS A 580 20.57 -26.02 -20.84
N CYS A 581 19.40 -25.77 -20.27
CA CYS A 581 18.78 -24.45 -20.18
C CYS A 581 19.17 -23.75 -18.86
N PRO A 582 19.16 -22.41 -18.80
CA PRO A 582 19.35 -21.65 -17.56
C PRO A 582 18.12 -21.72 -16.64
N ASN A 583 18.29 -21.28 -15.39
CA ASN A 583 17.20 -21.08 -14.44
C ASN A 583 16.11 -20.17 -15.03
N GLY A 584 14.86 -20.40 -14.65
CA GLY A 584 13.68 -19.79 -15.29
C GLY A 584 13.25 -20.44 -16.62
N TYR A 585 13.98 -21.42 -17.14
CA TYR A 585 13.66 -22.11 -18.40
C TYR A 585 13.77 -23.65 -18.31
N TYR A 586 12.88 -24.38 -18.98
CA TYR A 586 12.94 -25.83 -19.16
C TYR A 586 13.27 -26.23 -20.61
N ALA A 587 13.77 -27.45 -20.79
CA ALA A 587 14.18 -28.00 -22.07
C ALA A 587 13.00 -28.61 -22.87
N GLN A 588 12.46 -27.86 -23.83
CA GLN A 588 11.39 -28.32 -24.71
C GLN A 588 11.96 -29.18 -25.86
N LYS A 589 11.84 -30.51 -25.72
CA LYS A 589 12.27 -31.50 -26.73
C LYS A 589 11.59 -31.34 -28.09
N SER A 590 10.34 -30.85 -28.12
CA SER A 590 9.67 -30.50 -29.37
C SER A 590 10.21 -29.17 -29.89
N GLY A 591 11.14 -29.24 -30.86
CA GLY A 591 11.76 -28.07 -31.49
C GLY A 591 13.15 -27.70 -30.97
N ASN A 592 13.68 -28.40 -29.95
CA ASN A 592 15.00 -28.15 -29.35
C ASN A 592 15.15 -26.69 -28.82
N LEU A 593 14.21 -26.24 -27.98
CA LEU A 593 14.18 -24.87 -27.44
C LEU A 593 14.19 -24.87 -25.91
N CYS A 594 14.83 -23.89 -25.29
CA CYS A 594 14.55 -23.53 -23.90
C CYS A 594 13.27 -22.67 -23.86
N LYS A 595 12.34 -23.01 -22.98
CA LYS A 595 11.07 -22.27 -22.80
C LYS A 595 10.91 -21.83 -21.36
N LEU A 596 10.35 -20.63 -21.17
CA LEU A 596 10.07 -20.07 -19.85
C LEU A 596 9.27 -21.07 -19.00
N CYS A 597 9.63 -21.15 -17.72
CA CYS A 597 8.81 -21.78 -16.68
C CYS A 597 7.47 -21.05 -16.52
N ASP A 598 6.56 -21.67 -15.77
CA ASP A 598 5.55 -20.89 -15.06
C ASP A 598 6.24 -19.85 -14.16
N PHE A 599 5.70 -18.62 -14.05
CA PHE A 599 6.40 -17.54 -13.35
C PHE A 599 6.46 -17.76 -11.83
N SER A 600 5.64 -18.67 -11.27
CA SER A 600 5.75 -19.12 -9.89
C SER A 600 7.01 -19.95 -9.60
N CYS A 601 7.65 -20.53 -10.63
CA CYS A 601 8.89 -21.32 -10.51
C CYS A 601 10.14 -20.49 -10.85
N SER A 602 11.21 -20.65 -10.07
CA SER A 602 12.56 -20.19 -10.42
C SER A 602 13.40 -21.25 -11.15
N GLN A 603 13.04 -22.53 -10.99
CA GLN A 603 13.49 -23.65 -11.82
C GLN A 603 12.32 -24.61 -12.03
N CYS A 604 12.24 -25.29 -13.18
CA CYS A 604 11.12 -26.18 -13.50
C CYS A 604 11.53 -27.31 -14.47
N ILE A 605 10.71 -28.36 -14.54
CA ILE A 605 10.82 -29.44 -15.56
C ILE A 605 9.84 -29.27 -16.73
N GLY A 606 8.94 -28.30 -16.67
CA GLY A 606 7.90 -28.07 -17.67
C GLY A 606 7.15 -26.75 -17.48
N PRO A 607 6.13 -26.46 -18.31
CA PRO A 607 5.49 -25.15 -18.41
C PRO A 607 4.46 -24.81 -17.33
N ASN A 608 4.18 -25.71 -16.38
CA ASN A 608 3.09 -25.57 -15.41
C ASN A 608 3.60 -25.26 -13.99
N SER A 609 2.75 -24.67 -13.16
CA SER A 609 2.98 -24.40 -11.73
C SER A 609 2.99 -25.65 -10.82
N ASP A 610 2.68 -26.83 -11.35
CA ASP A 610 2.85 -28.15 -10.70
C ASP A 610 4.15 -28.88 -11.12
N GLN A 611 5.06 -28.15 -11.78
CA GLN A 611 6.31 -28.68 -12.36
C GLN A 611 7.55 -27.88 -11.93
N CYS A 612 7.46 -27.15 -10.81
CA CYS A 612 8.59 -26.42 -10.23
C CYS A 612 9.60 -27.37 -9.56
N LEU A 613 10.88 -27.02 -9.64
CA LEU A 613 12.00 -27.59 -8.88
C LEU A 613 12.54 -26.61 -7.82
N ALA A 614 12.32 -25.31 -8.02
CA ALA A 614 12.67 -24.25 -7.10
C ALA A 614 11.68 -23.08 -7.28
N CYS A 615 11.52 -22.26 -6.24
CA CYS A 615 10.51 -21.22 -6.15
C CYS A 615 11.09 -19.81 -6.16
N GLN A 616 10.23 -18.81 -6.36
CA GLN A 616 10.56 -17.39 -6.32
C GLN A 616 10.80 -16.89 -4.89
N PHE A 617 11.30 -15.67 -4.72
CA PHE A 617 11.81 -15.13 -3.45
C PHE A 617 10.83 -15.26 -2.28
N LEU A 618 9.54 -14.98 -2.50
CA LEU A 618 8.51 -15.05 -1.47
C LEU A 618 7.99 -16.46 -1.19
N THR A 619 7.98 -17.35 -2.19
CA THR A 619 7.33 -18.67 -2.12
C THR A 619 8.29 -19.80 -1.70
N TYR A 620 7.73 -20.94 -1.33
CA TYR A 620 8.42 -22.14 -0.90
C TYR A 620 7.92 -23.35 -1.70
N LEU A 621 8.80 -24.29 -1.99
CA LEU A 621 8.44 -25.51 -2.72
C LEU A 621 7.69 -26.49 -1.80
N ASP A 622 6.45 -26.81 -2.15
CA ASP A 622 5.75 -27.98 -1.63
C ASP A 622 5.61 -29.03 -2.73
N SER A 623 6.33 -30.15 -2.58
CA SER A 623 6.47 -31.20 -3.59
C SER A 623 7.01 -30.64 -4.92
N ASN A 624 6.15 -30.25 -5.87
CA ASN A 624 6.50 -29.64 -7.16
C ASN A 624 5.80 -28.29 -7.41
N THR A 625 5.11 -27.72 -6.40
CA THR A 625 4.32 -26.49 -6.52
C THR A 625 4.85 -25.42 -5.58
N CYS A 626 4.87 -24.17 -6.02
CA CYS A 626 5.33 -23.04 -5.21
C CYS A 626 4.17 -22.39 -4.45
N VAL A 627 4.26 -22.33 -3.12
CA VAL A 627 3.23 -21.78 -2.23
C VAL A 627 3.78 -20.65 -1.35
N GLN A 628 2.98 -19.61 -1.09
CA GLN A 628 3.38 -18.50 -0.20
C GLN A 628 3.34 -18.91 1.28
N LYS A 629 2.36 -19.74 1.65
CA LYS A 629 2.22 -20.35 2.97
C LYS A 629 2.17 -21.87 2.82
N CYS A 630 2.95 -22.59 3.62
CA CYS A 630 2.95 -24.05 3.64
C CYS A 630 1.61 -24.62 4.17
N PRO A 631 1.22 -25.83 3.74
CA PRO A 631 0.00 -26.48 4.20
C PRO A 631 0.10 -26.91 5.68
N ILE A 632 -1.06 -27.20 6.28
CA ILE A 632 -1.18 -27.72 7.65
C ILE A 632 -0.30 -28.98 7.82
N GLY A 633 0.43 -29.07 8.93
CA GLY A 633 1.43 -30.11 9.18
C GLY A 633 2.79 -29.86 8.51
N LYS A 634 3.02 -28.67 7.93
CA LYS A 634 4.32 -28.24 7.41
C LYS A 634 4.65 -26.80 7.79
N PHE A 635 5.93 -26.50 7.95
CA PHE A 635 6.48 -25.14 8.10
C PHE A 635 7.37 -24.76 6.91
N ALA A 636 7.60 -23.47 6.72
CA ALA A 636 8.47 -22.95 5.68
C ALA A 636 9.92 -22.89 6.18
N ASP A 637 10.81 -23.73 5.65
CA ASP A 637 12.25 -23.57 5.90
C ASP A 637 12.86 -22.55 4.92
N ASN A 638 13.57 -21.57 5.49
CA ASN A 638 14.27 -20.55 4.73
C ASN A 638 15.59 -21.03 4.12
N HIS A 639 16.19 -22.12 4.62
CA HIS A 639 17.45 -22.65 4.08
C HIS A 639 17.20 -23.50 2.83
N SER A 640 16.30 -24.49 2.91
CA SER A 640 15.92 -25.33 1.77
C SER A 640 14.93 -24.67 0.80
N LYS A 641 14.34 -23.52 1.18
CA LYS A 641 13.25 -22.83 0.46
C LYS A 641 12.08 -23.75 0.11
N SER A 642 11.74 -24.66 1.03
CA SER A 642 10.69 -25.66 0.85
C SER A 642 9.86 -25.87 2.12
N CYS A 643 8.67 -26.46 1.95
CA CYS A 643 7.77 -26.79 3.03
C CYS A 643 8.18 -28.13 3.68
N GLN A 644 8.75 -28.03 4.88
CA GLN A 644 9.23 -29.16 5.68
C GLN A 644 8.13 -29.64 6.64
N SER A 645 8.03 -30.95 6.86
CA SER A 645 7.02 -31.51 7.77
C SER A 645 7.24 -31.10 9.22
N CYS A 646 6.14 -30.86 9.94
CA CYS A 646 6.15 -30.64 11.38
C CYS A 646 6.59 -31.90 12.16
N PRO A 647 6.97 -31.76 13.44
CA PRO A 647 7.21 -32.90 14.34
C PRO A 647 6.01 -33.86 14.42
N THR A 648 6.28 -35.12 14.79
CA THR A 648 5.22 -36.11 15.06
C THR A 648 4.19 -35.56 16.06
N GLY A 649 2.91 -35.72 15.76
CA GLY A 649 1.83 -35.20 16.61
C GLY A 649 1.58 -33.69 16.51
N CYS A 650 2.13 -33.00 15.51
CA CYS A 650 2.02 -31.54 15.34
C CYS A 650 1.36 -31.13 14.00
N ILE A 651 0.51 -30.10 14.02
CA ILE A 651 -0.18 -29.54 12.83
C ILE A 651 0.15 -28.08 12.51
N ASP A 652 0.70 -27.33 13.47
CA ASP A 652 1.26 -25.99 13.25
C ASP A 652 2.58 -25.88 14.02
N CYS A 653 3.67 -25.52 13.32
CA CYS A 653 5.03 -25.51 13.84
C CYS A 653 5.86 -24.40 13.17
N THR A 654 6.94 -24.00 13.83
CA THR A 654 7.92 -23.05 13.29
C THR A 654 9.26 -23.70 12.95
N SER A 655 9.52 -24.92 13.44
CA SER A 655 10.72 -25.70 13.15
C SER A 655 10.51 -27.21 13.38
N LEU A 656 11.53 -28.01 13.07
CA LEU A 656 11.61 -29.45 13.39
C LEU A 656 11.63 -29.77 14.91
N SER A 657 11.61 -28.77 15.79
CA SER A 657 11.58 -28.94 17.25
C SER A 657 10.51 -28.11 17.96
N SER A 658 9.84 -27.18 17.26
CA SER A 658 8.96 -26.18 17.87
C SER A 658 7.55 -26.24 17.31
N CYS A 659 6.64 -26.83 18.09
CA CYS A 659 5.23 -26.98 17.75
C CYS A 659 4.35 -25.95 18.46
N ASN A 660 3.51 -25.25 17.70
CA ASN A 660 2.47 -24.36 18.22
C ASN A 660 1.22 -25.15 18.62
N VAL A 661 0.72 -26.01 17.73
CA VAL A 661 -0.55 -26.74 17.86
C VAL A 661 -0.36 -28.23 17.55
N CYS A 662 -0.67 -29.08 18.53
CA CYS A 662 -0.65 -30.54 18.35
C CYS A 662 -1.84 -31.05 17.53
N SER A 663 -1.67 -32.17 16.85
CA SER A 663 -2.79 -32.93 16.28
C SER A 663 -3.64 -33.56 17.39
N ASP A 664 -4.86 -33.96 17.04
CA ASP A 664 -5.66 -34.81 17.92
C ASP A 664 -4.90 -36.08 18.33
N GLY A 665 -5.18 -36.58 19.54
CA GLY A 665 -4.45 -37.66 20.18
C GLY A 665 -3.12 -37.25 20.82
N TYR A 666 -2.68 -35.98 20.72
CA TYR A 666 -1.43 -35.51 21.32
C TYR A 666 -1.63 -34.24 22.19
N GLU A 667 -1.05 -34.24 23.38
CA GLU A 667 -1.03 -33.10 24.31
C GLU A 667 0.28 -32.30 24.17
N LYS A 668 0.23 -30.98 24.37
CA LYS A 668 1.39 -30.09 24.23
C LYS A 668 2.24 -30.07 25.50
N SER A 669 3.43 -30.64 25.42
CA SER A 669 4.45 -30.64 26.47
C SER A 669 5.61 -29.73 26.10
N GLY A 670 5.62 -28.51 26.63
CA GLY A 670 6.54 -27.45 26.24
C GLY A 670 6.32 -27.06 24.77
N GLU A 671 7.35 -27.21 23.95
CA GLU A 671 7.30 -27.01 22.50
C GLU A 671 7.04 -28.31 21.70
N THR A 672 6.82 -29.43 22.38
CA THR A 672 6.64 -30.77 21.77
C THR A 672 5.24 -31.33 22.00
N CYS A 673 4.89 -32.38 21.24
CA CYS A 673 3.60 -33.07 21.34
C CYS A 673 3.82 -34.52 21.80
N ILE A 674 3.08 -34.95 22.82
CA ILE A 674 3.16 -36.30 23.43
C ILE A 674 1.80 -37.01 23.35
N GLU A 675 1.79 -38.33 23.17
CA GLU A 675 0.52 -39.07 23.01
C GLU A 675 -0.35 -39.02 24.27
N SER A 676 -1.64 -38.68 24.08
CA SER A 676 -2.62 -38.46 25.13
C SER A 676 -3.50 -39.70 25.34
N LEU A 677 -3.58 -40.20 26.58
CA LEU A 677 -4.34 -41.39 26.92
C LEU A 677 -5.82 -41.06 27.17
N CYS A 678 -6.68 -41.42 26.23
CA CYS A 678 -8.10 -41.10 26.26
C CYS A 678 -8.85 -41.69 27.47
N THR A 679 -9.75 -40.89 28.04
CA THR A 679 -10.62 -41.29 29.16
C THR A 679 -11.90 -41.93 28.64
N SER A 680 -12.23 -43.12 29.15
CA SER A 680 -13.52 -43.78 28.86
C SER A 680 -14.70 -42.85 29.21
N PRO A 681 -15.71 -42.67 28.34
CA PRO A 681 -16.09 -43.51 27.19
C PRO A 681 -15.50 -43.14 25.82
N CYS A 682 -14.50 -42.26 25.74
CA CYS A 682 -13.79 -42.01 24.49
C CYS A 682 -13.01 -43.26 24.05
N LYS A 683 -13.16 -43.66 22.78
CA LYS A 683 -12.34 -44.69 22.12
C LYS A 683 -11.09 -44.08 21.45
N THR A 684 -11.23 -42.86 20.94
CA THR A 684 -10.14 -41.94 20.58
C THR A 684 -10.55 -40.53 21.00
N CYS A 685 -9.60 -39.60 21.13
CA CYS A 685 -9.78 -38.26 21.69
C CYS A 685 -8.87 -37.23 21.00
N SER A 686 -9.08 -35.95 21.28
CA SER A 686 -8.19 -34.86 20.88
C SER A 686 -6.95 -34.79 21.79
N SER A 687 -6.29 -33.63 21.85
CA SER A 687 -5.29 -33.33 22.88
C SER A 687 -5.82 -33.45 24.32
N ASN A 688 -7.14 -33.33 24.53
CA ASN A 688 -7.80 -33.50 25.82
C ASN A 688 -8.37 -34.94 25.95
N PRO A 689 -7.94 -35.73 26.96
CA PRO A 689 -8.43 -37.10 27.20
C PRO A 689 -9.95 -37.28 27.25
N THR A 690 -10.71 -36.25 27.63
CA THR A 690 -12.17 -36.29 27.79
C THR A 690 -12.95 -35.83 26.54
N PHE A 691 -12.25 -35.33 25.53
CA PHE A 691 -12.82 -34.72 24.33
C PHE A 691 -12.66 -35.71 23.16
N CYS A 692 -13.65 -36.57 23.00
CA CYS A 692 -13.60 -37.73 22.12
C CYS A 692 -13.56 -37.36 20.62
N LEU A 693 -12.87 -38.18 19.82
CA LEU A 693 -13.00 -38.26 18.36
C LEU A 693 -13.78 -39.51 17.90
N SER A 694 -13.88 -40.54 18.75
CA SER A 694 -14.75 -41.69 18.52
C SER A 694 -15.16 -42.33 19.83
N CYS A 695 -16.24 -43.11 19.80
CA CYS A 695 -16.88 -43.68 20.98
C CYS A 695 -16.77 -45.20 21.05
N TYR A 696 -16.86 -45.75 22.26
CA TYR A 696 -17.18 -47.17 22.42
C TYR A 696 -18.62 -47.48 21.96
N SER A 697 -18.87 -48.74 21.63
CA SER A 697 -20.11 -49.20 20.99
C SER A 697 -21.37 -48.87 21.81
N GLY A 698 -22.38 -48.31 21.16
CA GLY A 698 -23.67 -47.94 21.78
C GLY A 698 -23.80 -46.46 22.15
N LEU A 699 -22.74 -45.67 22.03
CA LEU A 699 -22.75 -44.22 22.20
C LEU A 699 -22.49 -43.50 20.88
N TYR A 700 -23.03 -42.29 20.74
CA TYR A 700 -22.88 -41.44 19.57
C TYR A 700 -21.93 -40.28 19.89
N LEU A 701 -21.04 -39.93 18.97
CA LEU A 701 -20.18 -38.75 19.13
C LEU A 701 -21.01 -37.47 19.00
N SER A 702 -21.04 -36.65 20.04
CA SER A 702 -21.72 -35.34 20.04
C SER A 702 -20.89 -34.26 19.30
N PRO A 703 -21.52 -33.13 18.91
CA PRO A 703 -20.82 -31.96 18.37
C PRO A 703 -19.92 -31.26 19.39
N GLN A 704 -20.05 -31.59 20.68
CA GLN A 704 -19.19 -31.14 21.77
C GLN A 704 -18.15 -32.23 22.12
N ASN A 705 -17.78 -33.07 21.14
CA ASN A 705 -16.79 -34.14 21.25
C ASN A 705 -16.98 -35.01 22.51
N THR A 706 -18.21 -35.39 22.81
CA THR A 706 -18.53 -36.23 23.98
C THR A 706 -19.42 -37.38 23.56
N CYS A 707 -19.19 -38.57 24.12
CA CYS A 707 -19.94 -39.76 23.75
C CYS A 707 -21.26 -39.82 24.51
N VAL A 708 -22.37 -39.57 23.80
CA VAL A 708 -23.71 -39.40 24.36
C VAL A 708 -24.65 -40.52 23.92
N SER A 709 -25.59 -40.89 24.78
CA SER A 709 -26.68 -41.84 24.45
C SER A 709 -27.81 -41.19 23.65
N SER A 710 -27.94 -39.86 23.73
CA SER A 710 -28.88 -39.05 22.94
C SER A 710 -28.23 -37.74 22.47
N CYS A 711 -28.53 -37.34 21.24
CA CYS A 711 -27.95 -36.15 20.61
C CYS A 711 -28.57 -34.85 21.11
N PRO A 712 -27.81 -33.74 21.10
CA PRO A 712 -28.33 -32.41 21.43
C PRO A 712 -29.25 -31.85 20.33
N GLU A 713 -29.98 -30.80 20.67
CA GLU A 713 -30.81 -30.01 19.75
C GLU A 713 -30.00 -29.57 18.51
N GLY A 714 -30.63 -29.60 17.33
CA GLY A 714 -29.97 -29.37 16.03
C GLY A 714 -29.25 -30.58 15.43
N TYR A 715 -29.29 -31.77 16.06
CA TYR A 715 -28.59 -32.98 15.59
C TYR A 715 -29.45 -34.25 15.78
N PHE A 716 -29.36 -35.19 14.82
CA PHE A 716 -30.03 -36.50 14.88
C PHE A 716 -29.02 -37.65 15.06
N LYS A 717 -29.51 -38.81 15.54
CA LYS A 717 -28.69 -40.01 15.74
C LYS A 717 -28.40 -40.68 14.39
N ASN A 718 -27.15 -40.68 13.94
CA ASN A 718 -26.75 -41.37 12.73
C ASN A 718 -26.09 -42.71 13.07
N SER A 719 -26.85 -43.80 12.90
CA SER A 719 -26.40 -45.16 13.23
C SER A 719 -25.47 -45.79 12.18
N LEU A 720 -25.15 -45.10 11.07
CA LEU A 720 -24.18 -45.59 10.08
C LEU A 720 -22.73 -45.29 10.48
N ASN A 721 -22.50 -44.16 11.15
CA ASN A 721 -21.17 -43.68 11.58
C ASN A 721 -21.06 -43.47 13.10
N MET A 722 -22.11 -43.73 13.87
CA MET A 722 -22.20 -43.51 15.32
C MET A 722 -21.90 -42.06 15.73
N THR A 723 -22.41 -41.08 14.97
CA THR A 723 -22.31 -39.66 15.34
C THR A 723 -23.69 -39.01 15.49
N CYS A 724 -23.71 -37.90 16.20
CA CYS A 724 -24.78 -36.92 16.12
C CYS A 724 -24.56 -36.09 14.85
N THR A 725 -25.29 -36.41 13.78
CA THR A 725 -25.19 -35.69 12.50
C THR A 725 -26.10 -34.47 12.53
N LYS A 726 -25.62 -33.34 11.99
CA LYS A 726 -26.36 -32.07 12.01
C LYS A 726 -27.66 -32.17 11.21
N CYS A 727 -28.71 -31.52 11.70
CA CYS A 727 -29.95 -31.32 10.96
C CYS A 727 -29.75 -30.48 9.68
N PRO A 728 -30.72 -30.45 8.75
CA PRO A 728 -30.71 -29.59 7.58
C PRO A 728 -30.45 -28.10 7.92
N ILE A 729 -30.00 -27.33 6.93
CA ILE A 729 -29.73 -25.90 7.11
C ILE A 729 -31.00 -25.19 7.60
N GLY A 730 -30.87 -24.36 8.64
CA GLY A 730 -31.99 -23.66 9.26
C GLY A 730 -32.88 -24.51 10.17
N CYS A 731 -32.53 -25.78 10.41
CA CYS A 731 -33.34 -26.70 11.19
C CYS A 731 -32.89 -26.81 12.65
N LYS A 732 -33.84 -26.66 13.57
CA LYS A 732 -33.67 -26.76 15.02
C LYS A 732 -33.88 -28.18 15.54
N ASN A 733 -34.84 -28.93 14.98
CA ASN A 733 -35.04 -30.36 15.28
C ASN A 733 -35.43 -31.11 13.99
N CYS A 734 -34.88 -32.30 13.78
CA CYS A 734 -35.07 -33.13 12.58
C CYS A 734 -35.14 -34.62 12.93
N SER A 735 -35.70 -35.44 12.03
CA SER A 735 -35.59 -36.92 12.12
C SER A 735 -34.32 -37.46 11.46
N ASP A 736 -33.83 -36.76 10.44
CA ASP A 736 -32.75 -37.21 9.55
C ASP A 736 -32.17 -36.01 8.76
N ALA A 737 -31.21 -36.30 7.86
CA ALA A 737 -30.50 -35.30 7.06
C ALA A 737 -31.33 -34.60 5.96
N LYS A 738 -32.64 -34.86 5.86
CA LYS A 738 -33.56 -34.19 4.90
C LYS A 738 -34.81 -33.64 5.57
N ASN A 739 -35.41 -34.36 6.51
CA ASN A 739 -36.70 -33.96 7.09
C ASN A 739 -36.53 -33.09 8.34
N CYS A 740 -36.73 -31.78 8.21
CA CYS A 740 -36.86 -30.92 9.37
C CYS A 740 -38.26 -31.02 10.01
N THR A 741 -38.30 -31.05 11.34
CA THR A 741 -39.55 -31.03 12.14
C THR A 741 -39.79 -29.69 12.84
N GLN A 742 -38.76 -28.85 12.98
CA GLN A 742 -38.86 -27.51 13.56
C GLN A 742 -37.73 -26.61 13.04
N CYS A 743 -38.03 -25.48 12.40
CA CYS A 743 -37.02 -24.52 11.93
C CYS A 743 -36.53 -23.55 13.03
N ASP A 744 -35.31 -23.05 12.89
CA ASP A 744 -34.69 -22.06 13.76
C ASP A 744 -35.13 -20.63 13.41
N LYS A 745 -36.25 -20.23 14.03
CA LYS A 745 -36.85 -18.90 13.87
C LYS A 745 -36.03 -17.77 14.47
N LEU A 746 -35.03 -18.05 15.32
CA LEU A 746 -34.17 -17.01 15.92
C LEU A 746 -33.08 -16.58 14.94
N ASN A 747 -32.56 -17.51 14.15
CA ASN A 747 -31.56 -17.25 13.10
C ASN A 747 -32.20 -17.02 11.71
N GLY A 748 -33.42 -16.46 11.66
CA GLY A 748 -34.03 -15.99 10.41
C GLY A 748 -34.63 -17.05 9.49
N TYR A 749 -34.87 -18.29 9.96
CA TYR A 749 -35.49 -19.33 9.15
C TYR A 749 -37.00 -19.49 9.40
N ARG A 750 -37.80 -19.50 8.32
CA ARG A 750 -39.21 -19.91 8.34
C ARG A 750 -39.37 -21.33 7.80
N GLN A 751 -40.44 -22.00 8.19
CA GLN A 751 -40.73 -23.35 7.72
C GLN A 751 -41.51 -23.32 6.40
N GLN A 752 -41.07 -24.14 5.44
CA GLN A 752 -41.69 -24.27 4.13
C GLN A 752 -41.79 -25.77 3.78
N GLY A 753 -42.82 -26.43 4.32
CA GLY A 753 -42.94 -27.88 4.28
C GLY A 753 -41.99 -28.56 5.28
N THR A 754 -41.16 -29.49 4.78
CA THR A 754 -40.07 -30.15 5.54
C THR A 754 -38.76 -29.37 5.52
N ASP A 755 -38.69 -28.28 4.75
CA ASP A 755 -37.49 -27.46 4.58
C ASP A 755 -37.59 -26.13 5.36
N CYS A 756 -36.43 -25.51 5.59
CA CYS A 756 -36.30 -24.21 6.27
C CYS A 756 -35.69 -23.18 5.33
N THR A 757 -36.37 -22.07 5.09
CA THR A 757 -35.93 -21.02 4.15
C THR A 757 -35.68 -19.70 4.86
N LEU A 758 -34.60 -19.01 4.47
CA LEU A 758 -34.20 -17.72 5.04
C LEU A 758 -35.21 -16.60 4.72
N CYS A 759 -35.32 -15.66 5.64
CA CYS A 759 -35.87 -14.32 5.38
C CYS A 759 -35.07 -13.58 4.29
N ILE A 760 -35.67 -12.56 3.68
CA ILE A 760 -35.02 -11.76 2.64
C ILE A 760 -34.33 -10.56 3.30
N SER A 761 -33.04 -10.39 3.04
CA SER A 761 -32.24 -9.25 3.50
C SER A 761 -32.93 -7.93 3.10
N PRO A 762 -33.12 -6.96 4.02
CA PRO A 762 -32.41 -6.82 5.30
C PRO A 762 -33.12 -7.43 6.53
N CYS A 763 -34.16 -8.27 6.38
CA CYS A 763 -34.83 -8.90 7.52
C CYS A 763 -33.95 -9.99 8.16
N ALA A 764 -33.47 -9.77 9.40
CA ALA A 764 -32.79 -10.82 10.19
C ALA A 764 -33.79 -11.85 10.75
N THR A 765 -35.03 -11.45 11.02
CA THR A 765 -36.17 -12.37 11.22
C THR A 765 -37.43 -11.78 10.57
N CYS A 766 -38.38 -12.64 10.20
CA CYS A 766 -39.54 -12.27 9.40
C CYS A 766 -40.77 -13.13 9.73
N SER A 767 -41.93 -12.71 9.22
CA SER A 767 -43.17 -13.47 9.31
C SER A 767 -43.08 -14.82 8.57
N GLN A 768 -43.85 -15.82 9.02
CA GLN A 768 -43.87 -17.13 8.36
C GLN A 768 -44.54 -17.09 6.98
N GLU A 769 -45.43 -16.12 6.73
CA GLU A 769 -46.19 -16.00 5.48
C GLU A 769 -45.51 -15.11 4.44
N ASN A 770 -44.81 -14.05 4.88
CA ASN A 770 -44.15 -13.08 4.02
C ASN A 770 -42.68 -12.85 4.45
N PRO A 771 -41.69 -13.26 3.64
CA PRO A 771 -40.26 -13.13 3.98
C PRO A 771 -39.71 -11.70 3.96
N ASN A 772 -40.46 -10.74 3.40
CA ASN A 772 -40.12 -9.31 3.40
C ASN A 772 -40.74 -8.54 4.58
N SER A 773 -41.59 -9.18 5.40
CA SER A 773 -42.20 -8.55 6.57
C SER A 773 -41.32 -8.83 7.80
N CYS A 774 -40.45 -7.89 8.14
CA CYS A 774 -39.39 -8.07 9.12
C CYS A 774 -39.90 -7.93 10.57
N TYR A 775 -39.44 -8.81 11.45
CA TYR A 775 -39.56 -8.68 12.92
C TYR A 775 -38.22 -8.29 13.59
N SER A 776 -37.10 -8.44 12.89
CA SER A 776 -35.81 -7.85 13.23
C SER A 776 -34.96 -7.64 11.98
N CYS A 777 -33.90 -6.85 12.09
CA CYS A 777 -33.10 -6.38 10.96
C CYS A 777 -31.62 -6.75 11.08
N GLU A 778 -30.98 -6.96 9.93
CA GLU A 778 -29.53 -7.20 9.83
C GLU A 778 -28.72 -5.92 10.10
N ASN A 779 -27.41 -6.06 10.36
CA ASN A 779 -26.43 -4.97 10.37
C ASN A 779 -26.79 -3.75 11.25
N ASN A 780 -27.46 -3.99 12.38
CA ASN A 780 -27.98 -2.96 13.30
C ASN A 780 -28.97 -1.94 12.68
N MET A 781 -29.57 -2.27 11.52
CA MET A 781 -30.63 -1.47 10.93
C MET A 781 -31.87 -1.41 11.84
N PHE A 782 -32.69 -0.38 11.66
CA PHE A 782 -33.84 -0.09 12.51
C PHE A 782 -35.14 -0.60 11.91
N ILE A 783 -36.07 -1.05 12.75
CA ILE A 783 -37.41 -1.46 12.32
C ILE A 783 -38.32 -0.22 12.26
N GLN A 784 -38.92 0.03 11.10
CA GLN A 784 -40.01 0.99 10.92
C GLN A 784 -41.10 0.33 10.07
N ASN A 785 -42.32 0.18 10.61
CA ASN A 785 -43.47 -0.43 9.93
C ASN A 785 -43.19 -1.83 9.31
N ASN A 786 -42.53 -2.72 10.07
CA ASN A 786 -42.09 -4.06 9.63
C ASN A 786 -41.15 -4.05 8.41
N GLN A 787 -40.48 -2.93 8.13
CA GLN A 787 -39.39 -2.81 7.15
C GLN A 787 -38.11 -2.37 7.87
N CYS A 788 -36.96 -2.69 7.28
CA CYS A 788 -35.65 -2.33 7.81
C CYS A 788 -35.11 -1.06 7.14
N VAL A 789 -34.72 -0.07 7.93
CA VAL A 789 -34.21 1.23 7.47
C VAL A 789 -32.84 1.55 8.08
N LEU A 790 -31.99 2.25 7.33
CA LEU A 790 -30.64 2.65 7.77
C LEU A 790 -30.66 3.76 8.84
N ALA A 791 -31.74 4.54 8.89
CA ALA A 791 -32.02 5.56 9.90
C ALA A 791 -33.54 5.72 10.05
N CYS A 792 -34.02 6.12 11.22
CA CYS A 792 -35.43 6.46 11.41
C CYS A 792 -35.82 7.68 10.57
N SER A 793 -37.04 7.68 10.04
CA SER A 793 -37.56 8.77 9.21
C SER A 793 -37.83 10.03 10.04
N LYS A 794 -37.94 11.21 9.39
CA LYS A 794 -38.48 12.42 10.04
C LYS A 794 -39.82 12.12 10.73
N GLY A 795 -40.05 12.70 11.90
CA GLY A 795 -41.18 12.36 12.77
C GLY A 795 -41.03 11.07 13.58
N PHE A 796 -39.86 10.41 13.54
CA PHE A 796 -39.54 9.23 14.37
C PHE A 796 -38.19 9.40 15.08
N TYR A 797 -38.06 8.77 16.25
CA TYR A 797 -36.82 8.65 17.03
C TYR A 797 -36.43 7.19 17.24
N LEU A 798 -35.16 6.95 17.56
CA LEU A 798 -34.65 5.63 17.89
C LEU A 798 -35.05 5.25 19.33
N GLY A 799 -35.94 4.27 19.47
CA GLY A 799 -36.28 3.68 20.76
C GLY A 799 -35.41 2.48 21.12
N LYS A 800 -35.85 1.74 22.14
CA LYS A 800 -35.17 0.52 22.59
C LYS A 800 -35.31 -0.60 21.55
N ASN A 801 -34.34 -1.52 21.53
CA ASN A 801 -34.31 -2.69 20.63
C ASN A 801 -34.35 -2.34 19.12
N ASN A 802 -33.73 -1.22 18.73
CA ASN A 802 -33.63 -0.76 17.34
C ASN A 802 -34.98 -0.54 16.63
N VAL A 803 -36.03 -0.19 17.37
CA VAL A 803 -37.34 0.18 16.81
C VAL A 803 -37.42 1.70 16.64
N CYS A 804 -37.89 2.18 15.48
CA CYS A 804 -38.23 3.57 15.25
C CYS A 804 -39.62 3.87 15.83
N HIS A 805 -39.69 4.70 16.87
CA HIS A 805 -40.94 5.14 17.49
C HIS A 805 -41.32 6.52 16.98
N GLN A 806 -42.61 6.78 16.80
CA GLN A 806 -43.12 8.08 16.34
C GLN A 806 -42.90 9.15 17.42
N CYS A 807 -42.52 10.36 17.01
CA CYS A 807 -42.48 11.54 17.87
C CYS A 807 -43.89 11.95 18.32
N LEU A 808 -43.97 12.84 19.33
CA LEU A 808 -45.22 13.49 19.72
C LEU A 808 -45.88 14.23 18.55
N ASP A 809 -47.22 14.29 18.57
CA ASP A 809 -47.97 15.06 17.59
C ASP A 809 -47.53 16.53 17.55
N GLY A 810 -47.45 17.10 16.35
CA GLY A 810 -46.91 18.44 16.12
C GLY A 810 -45.38 18.54 16.10
N CYS A 811 -44.65 17.49 16.48
CA CYS A 811 -43.18 17.44 16.42
C CYS A 811 -42.66 16.95 15.05
N GLU A 812 -41.59 17.56 14.53
CA GLU A 812 -40.88 17.14 13.32
C GLU A 812 -39.63 16.30 13.65
N SER A 813 -38.90 16.66 14.72
CA SER A 813 -37.76 15.89 15.23
C SER A 813 -37.73 15.88 16.76
N CYS A 814 -37.50 14.72 17.36
CA CYS A 814 -37.46 14.51 18.82
C CYS A 814 -36.29 13.60 19.21
N SER A 815 -35.85 13.67 20.47
CA SER A 815 -34.84 12.74 21.03
C SER A 815 -35.46 11.54 21.74
N ASP A 816 -36.67 11.68 22.26
CA ASP A 816 -37.43 10.64 22.95
C ASP A 816 -38.95 10.94 22.88
N SER A 817 -39.78 10.15 23.58
CA SER A 817 -41.24 10.28 23.56
C SER A 817 -41.80 11.57 24.17
N ASN A 818 -40.99 12.36 24.87
CA ASN A 818 -41.40 13.55 25.64
C ASN A 818 -40.58 14.81 25.28
N SER A 819 -39.46 14.64 24.57
CA SER A 819 -38.49 15.71 24.27
C SER A 819 -38.43 16.02 22.78
N CYS A 820 -39.25 16.98 22.34
CA CYS A 820 -39.23 17.50 20.97
C CYS A 820 -38.13 18.56 20.77
N ILE A 821 -37.46 18.51 19.62
CA ILE A 821 -36.34 19.38 19.22
C ILE A 821 -36.81 20.42 18.19
N SER A 822 -37.57 20.02 17.16
CA SER A 822 -38.18 20.92 16.17
C SER A 822 -39.65 20.63 15.94
N CYS A 823 -40.45 21.68 15.75
CA CYS A 823 -41.89 21.59 15.54
C CYS A 823 -42.28 21.67 14.06
N ASN A 824 -43.38 21.01 13.71
CA ASN A 824 -44.05 21.20 12.43
C ASN A 824 -44.57 22.65 12.30
N LYS A 825 -44.73 23.10 11.06
CA LYS A 825 -44.90 24.51 10.65
C LYS A 825 -45.95 25.33 11.41
N ASP A 826 -47.02 24.69 11.91
CA ASP A 826 -48.15 25.34 12.57
C ASP A 826 -48.09 25.28 14.13
N TYR A 827 -46.98 24.80 14.69
CA TYR A 827 -46.75 24.62 16.12
C TYR A 827 -45.53 25.40 16.61
N GLN A 828 -45.54 25.80 17.89
CA GLN A 828 -44.40 26.46 18.54
C GLN A 828 -43.85 25.58 19.67
N LEU A 829 -42.52 25.56 19.83
CA LEU A 829 -41.86 24.82 20.90
C LEU A 829 -42.08 25.51 22.25
N PHE A 830 -42.73 24.80 23.17
CA PHE A 830 -42.83 25.17 24.58
C PHE A 830 -41.83 24.37 25.41
N SER A 831 -41.32 24.95 26.50
CA SER A 831 -40.39 24.28 27.41
C SER A 831 -40.62 24.72 28.85
N ASP A 832 -40.88 23.76 29.75
CA ASP A 832 -40.90 23.95 31.21
C ASP A 832 -40.33 22.71 31.90
N LYS A 833 -39.50 22.91 32.93
CA LYS A 833 -38.98 21.88 33.87
C LYS A 833 -38.71 20.49 33.24
N ASN A 834 -37.92 20.45 32.17
CA ASN A 834 -37.47 19.25 31.44
C ASN A 834 -38.49 18.58 30.50
N VAL A 835 -39.59 19.24 30.14
CA VAL A 835 -40.51 18.81 29.07
C VAL A 835 -40.42 19.80 27.91
N GLN A 836 -40.18 19.30 26.69
CA GLN A 836 -40.12 20.11 25.47
C GLN A 836 -41.15 19.60 24.46
N ILE A 837 -42.19 20.39 24.19
CA ILE A 837 -43.36 19.95 23.42
C ILE A 837 -43.84 21.02 22.44
N CYS A 838 -44.38 20.56 21.32
CA CYS A 838 -44.97 21.43 20.31
C CYS A 838 -46.42 21.74 20.66
N ILE A 839 -46.69 22.99 21.03
CA ILE A 839 -48.04 23.48 21.26
C ILE A 839 -48.60 24.15 20.01
N ASN A 840 -49.90 23.97 19.77
CA ASN A 840 -50.62 24.75 18.77
C ASN A 840 -51.07 26.11 19.37
N SER A 841 -51.55 27.00 18.51
CA SER A 841 -51.92 28.37 18.90
C SER A 841 -53.07 28.45 19.93
N THR A 842 -53.83 27.39 20.14
CA THR A 842 -54.98 27.30 21.06
C THR A 842 -54.74 26.43 22.29
N SER A 843 -53.53 25.90 22.48
CA SER A 843 -53.20 24.98 23.58
C SER A 843 -53.27 25.66 24.96
N CYS A 844 -53.93 25.00 25.91
CA CYS A 844 -54.02 25.42 27.32
C CYS A 844 -53.73 24.23 28.23
N PHE A 845 -53.04 24.48 29.35
CA PHE A 845 -52.69 23.46 30.34
C PHE A 845 -53.47 23.68 31.64
N SER A 846 -53.90 22.58 32.25
CA SER A 846 -54.54 22.60 33.57
C SER A 846 -53.67 23.38 34.58
N PRO A 847 -54.26 24.34 35.33
CA PRO A 847 -55.68 24.53 35.56
C PRO A 847 -56.37 25.60 34.68
N CYS A 848 -55.74 26.05 33.57
CA CYS A 848 -56.36 26.99 32.64
C CYS A 848 -57.40 26.27 31.75
N SER A 849 -58.68 26.63 31.88
CA SER A 849 -59.74 26.17 30.96
C SER A 849 -59.74 26.92 29.63
N THR A 850 -59.32 28.18 29.61
CA THR A 850 -59.02 28.97 28.40
C THR A 850 -57.86 29.92 28.69
N CYS A 851 -57.08 30.27 27.67
CA CYS A 851 -55.87 31.08 27.79
C CYS A 851 -56.09 32.54 27.35
N SER A 852 -55.20 33.43 27.81
CA SER A 852 -55.25 34.86 27.50
C SER A 852 -54.80 35.21 26.08
N SER A 853 -53.84 34.48 25.51
CA SER A 853 -53.32 34.71 24.14
C SER A 853 -52.71 33.45 23.52
N THR A 854 -52.38 33.52 22.24
CA THR A 854 -51.81 32.39 21.47
C THR A 854 -50.46 31.94 22.02
N PHE A 855 -50.25 30.62 22.07
CA PHE A 855 -49.02 29.98 22.53
C PHE A 855 -48.61 30.31 23.99
N GLN A 856 -49.55 30.78 24.83
CA GLN A 856 -49.34 30.97 26.27
C GLN A 856 -50.20 30.01 27.10
N PRO A 857 -49.86 28.70 27.16
CA PRO A 857 -50.73 27.67 27.72
C PRO A 857 -50.93 27.77 29.24
N THR A 858 -50.15 28.60 29.93
CA THR A 858 -50.16 28.80 31.38
C THR A 858 -50.66 30.18 31.83
N THR A 859 -51.08 31.07 30.90
CA THR A 859 -51.73 32.34 31.25
C THR A 859 -53.25 32.20 31.11
N CYS A 860 -53.93 31.98 32.24
CA CYS A 860 -55.33 31.61 32.25
C CYS A 860 -56.25 32.83 32.10
N LYS A 861 -57.25 32.71 31.24
CA LYS A 861 -58.42 33.60 31.11
C LYS A 861 -59.66 33.05 31.82
N THR A 862 -59.78 31.72 31.90
CA THR A 862 -60.75 31.01 32.76
C THR A 862 -60.08 29.79 33.39
N CYS A 863 -60.64 29.29 34.49
CA CYS A 863 -60.11 28.15 35.23
C CYS A 863 -60.97 26.89 35.08
N GLU A 864 -60.32 25.74 35.23
CA GLU A 864 -60.98 24.44 35.39
C GLU A 864 -61.77 24.35 36.71
N SER A 865 -62.68 23.37 36.77
CA SER A 865 -63.52 23.10 37.94
C SER A 865 -62.70 22.97 39.23
N ASN A 866 -63.16 23.64 40.29
CA ASN A 866 -62.54 23.76 41.63
C ASN A 866 -61.37 24.75 41.76
N TYR A 867 -60.87 25.35 40.67
CA TYR A 867 -59.89 26.42 40.72
C TYR A 867 -60.53 27.80 40.57
N TYR A 868 -59.84 28.83 41.07
CA TYR A 868 -60.29 30.22 41.05
C TYR A 868 -59.27 31.09 40.31
N LEU A 869 -59.75 32.01 39.47
CA LEU A 869 -58.85 32.91 38.75
C LEU A 869 -58.39 34.05 39.68
N GLN A 870 -57.08 34.20 39.83
CA GLN A 870 -56.44 35.32 40.51
C GLN A 870 -55.41 35.95 39.56
N GLY A 871 -55.71 37.14 39.03
CA GLY A 871 -54.95 37.72 37.93
C GLY A 871 -55.09 36.89 36.66
N GLN A 872 -53.98 36.29 36.20
CA GLN A 872 -53.93 35.36 35.04
C GLN A 872 -53.48 33.95 35.44
N LYS A 873 -53.69 33.56 36.70
CA LYS A 873 -53.35 32.22 37.22
C LYS A 873 -54.56 31.61 37.92
N CYS A 874 -54.67 30.29 37.84
CA CYS A 874 -55.70 29.52 38.50
C CYS A 874 -55.15 28.91 39.80
N VAL A 875 -55.80 29.19 40.93
CA VAL A 875 -55.37 28.77 42.27
C VAL A 875 -56.47 27.96 42.97
N THR A 876 -56.10 26.99 43.80
CA THR A 876 -57.06 26.15 44.56
C THR A 876 -57.64 26.85 45.79
N GLN A 877 -56.90 27.84 46.31
CA GLN A 877 -57.30 28.74 47.38
C GLN A 877 -56.83 30.15 47.02
N CYS A 878 -57.59 31.18 47.39
CA CYS A 878 -57.18 32.57 47.17
C CYS A 878 -56.09 32.97 48.16
N ASP A 879 -55.17 33.84 47.74
CA ASP A 879 -54.10 34.34 48.60
C ASP A 879 -54.65 35.27 49.71
N LEU A 880 -53.82 35.53 50.72
CA LEU A 880 -54.16 36.46 51.81
C LEU A 880 -54.51 37.85 51.26
N GLY A 881 -55.58 38.45 51.78
CA GLY A 881 -56.16 39.68 51.23
C GLY A 881 -57.11 39.47 50.04
N TYR A 882 -57.44 38.23 49.65
CA TYR A 882 -58.46 37.89 48.66
C TYR A 882 -59.52 36.93 49.23
N PHE A 883 -60.70 36.87 48.62
CA PHE A 883 -61.76 35.91 48.93
C PHE A 883 -62.35 35.27 47.67
N LYS A 884 -62.91 34.07 47.83
CA LYS A 884 -63.59 33.31 46.77
C LYS A 884 -64.95 33.93 46.45
N MET A 885 -65.11 34.53 45.28
CA MET A 885 -66.42 34.93 44.77
C MET A 885 -67.10 33.77 44.05
N GLN A 886 -68.18 33.24 44.64
CA GLN A 886 -68.85 32.02 44.15
C GLN A 886 -69.59 32.21 42.82
N SER A 887 -69.97 33.44 42.46
CA SER A 887 -70.78 33.73 41.26
C SER A 887 -70.00 33.67 39.94
N ASN A 888 -68.67 33.70 39.96
CA ASN A 888 -67.84 33.69 38.76
C ASN A 888 -66.51 32.91 38.89
N SER A 889 -66.29 32.20 40.02
CA SER A 889 -65.04 31.48 40.32
C SER A 889 -63.77 32.34 40.22
N THR A 890 -63.82 33.57 40.73
CA THR A 890 -62.63 34.45 40.83
C THR A 890 -62.24 34.71 42.29
N CYS A 891 -60.94 34.92 42.51
CA CYS A 891 -60.41 35.47 43.75
C CYS A 891 -60.48 36.99 43.68
N VAL A 892 -61.40 37.58 44.44
CA VAL A 892 -61.63 39.03 44.47
C VAL A 892 -60.91 39.61 45.69
N GLN A 893 -60.28 40.78 45.53
CA GLN A 893 -59.55 41.42 46.61
C GLN A 893 -60.50 41.84 47.74
N CYS A 894 -60.07 41.63 48.98
CA CYS A 894 -60.79 42.05 50.17
C CYS A 894 -60.88 43.58 50.28
N PRO A 895 -61.80 44.09 51.13
CA PRO A 895 -61.90 45.53 51.42
C PRO A 895 -60.57 46.14 51.88
N LEU A 896 -60.42 47.47 51.71
CA LEU A 896 -59.20 48.17 52.07
C LEU A 896 -58.80 47.88 53.55
N ASN A 897 -57.52 47.58 53.77
CA ASN A 897 -56.94 47.21 55.06
C ASN A 897 -57.46 45.88 55.66
N CYS A 898 -58.19 45.06 54.90
CA CYS A 898 -58.65 43.75 55.33
C CYS A 898 -57.68 42.61 54.92
N LYS A 899 -57.36 41.73 55.87
CA LYS A 899 -56.42 40.60 55.74
C LYS A 899 -57.13 39.28 55.39
N LYS A 900 -58.36 39.09 55.87
CA LYS A 900 -59.27 37.98 55.50
C LYS A 900 -60.72 38.47 55.51
N CYS A 901 -61.48 38.18 54.46
CA CYS A 901 -62.89 38.56 54.33
C CYS A 901 -63.74 37.41 53.78
N SER A 902 -65.05 37.48 53.99
CA SER A 902 -66.03 36.55 53.39
C SER A 902 -66.81 37.18 52.23
N SER A 903 -66.79 38.52 52.09
CA SER A 903 -67.34 39.26 50.97
C SER A 903 -66.71 40.66 50.85
N LEU A 904 -67.04 41.37 49.76
CA LEU A 904 -66.71 42.80 49.57
C LEU A 904 -67.24 43.74 50.67
N ASN A 905 -68.18 43.28 51.51
CA ASN A 905 -68.77 44.07 52.59
C ASN A 905 -68.46 43.50 53.99
N ASN A 906 -67.73 42.39 54.11
CA ASN A 906 -67.56 41.68 55.39
C ASN A 906 -66.13 41.18 55.63
N CYS A 907 -65.34 41.99 56.34
CA CYS A 907 -64.00 41.65 56.79
C CYS A 907 -63.99 40.87 58.11
N GLU A 908 -63.29 39.72 58.14
CA GLU A 908 -63.15 38.86 59.32
C GLU A 908 -61.90 39.18 60.15
N THR A 909 -60.81 39.62 59.51
CA THR A 909 -59.58 40.09 60.19
C THR A 909 -58.92 41.23 59.41
N CYS A 910 -58.47 42.26 60.12
CA CYS A 910 -57.76 43.38 59.53
C CYS A 910 -56.24 43.15 59.45
N TYR A 911 -55.55 43.98 58.68
CA TYR A 911 -54.10 44.17 58.84
C TYR A 911 -53.81 44.95 60.14
N ASP A 912 -52.59 44.78 60.65
CA ASP A 912 -52.16 45.35 61.92
C ASP A 912 -52.26 46.89 61.91
N LYS A 913 -52.71 47.48 63.03
CA LYS A 913 -53.11 48.90 63.23
C LYS A 913 -54.55 49.27 62.81
N TYR A 914 -55.35 48.32 62.33
CA TYR A 914 -56.77 48.53 62.01
C TYR A 914 -57.68 47.60 62.83
N GLU A 915 -58.88 48.07 63.16
CA GLU A 915 -59.92 47.35 63.90
C GLU A 915 -61.19 47.20 63.05
N ILE A 916 -61.95 46.13 63.29
CA ILE A 916 -63.20 45.85 62.58
C ILE A 916 -64.30 46.75 63.15
N LYS A 917 -64.90 47.56 62.28
CA LYS A 917 -66.05 48.39 62.61
C LYS A 917 -67.27 47.92 61.83
N GLN A 918 -68.33 47.60 62.56
CA GLN A 918 -69.61 47.18 62.00
C GLN A 918 -70.54 48.38 61.83
N ASN A 919 -71.11 48.54 60.63
CA ASN A 919 -71.96 49.68 60.28
C ASN A 919 -72.97 49.27 59.19
N ASP A 920 -74.28 49.40 59.43
CA ASP A 920 -75.38 49.10 58.51
C ASP A 920 -75.16 47.91 57.56
N SER A 921 -75.05 46.71 58.13
CA SER A 921 -74.81 45.43 57.43
C SER A 921 -73.43 45.26 56.76
N THR A 922 -72.46 46.11 57.08
CA THR A 922 -71.06 45.97 56.63
C THR A 922 -70.08 45.82 57.81
N GLN A 923 -68.95 45.13 57.59
CA GLN A 923 -67.82 45.05 58.51
C GLN A 923 -66.54 45.45 57.75
N ILE A 924 -65.94 46.59 58.13
CA ILE A 924 -64.79 47.19 57.45
C ILE A 924 -63.67 47.56 58.44
N CYS A 925 -62.43 47.64 57.95
CA CYS A 925 -61.25 47.92 58.77
C CYS A 925 -60.96 49.42 58.89
N THR A 926 -61.21 49.99 60.06
CA THR A 926 -60.91 51.40 60.37
C THR A 926 -59.66 51.53 61.23
N GLN A 927 -58.91 52.62 61.06
CA GLN A 927 -57.64 52.85 61.76
C GLN A 927 -57.88 53.21 63.24
N ILE A 928 -57.15 52.55 64.14
CA ILE A 928 -57.33 52.68 65.60
C ILE A 928 -56.98 54.11 66.07
N GLN A 929 -57.92 54.76 66.77
CA GLN A 929 -57.79 56.14 67.27
C GLN A 929 -57.21 56.18 68.69
N ILE A 930 -55.93 56.54 68.82
CA ILE A 930 -55.23 56.62 70.11
C ILE A 930 -55.27 58.07 70.64
N LYS A 931 -55.77 58.27 71.88
CA LYS A 931 -55.71 59.57 72.58
C LYS A 931 -54.33 59.83 73.21
N THR A 932 -53.99 61.10 73.36
CA THR A 932 -52.63 61.60 73.60
C THR A 932 -52.22 61.73 75.08
N SER A 933 -50.98 61.34 75.37
CA SER A 933 -50.05 62.03 76.27
C SER A 933 -48.60 61.63 75.89
N GLY A 934 -47.59 62.42 76.23
CA GLY A 934 -46.25 62.35 75.58
C GLY A 934 -45.05 62.25 76.53
N GLN A 935 -43.89 62.75 76.03
CA GLN A 935 -42.49 62.52 76.49
C GLN A 935 -41.90 61.21 75.92
N LEU A 936 -40.65 61.15 75.41
CA LEU A 936 -39.51 62.09 75.48
C LEU A 936 -38.69 62.13 74.15
N LEU A 937 -37.68 63.01 74.11
CA LEU A 937 -36.61 63.19 73.10
C LEU A 937 -35.79 61.87 72.90
N GLN A 938 -34.99 61.61 71.85
CA GLN A 938 -34.48 62.31 70.65
C GLN A 938 -34.04 61.20 69.61
N LEU A 939 -33.38 61.40 68.45
CA LEU A 939 -32.65 62.54 67.85
C LEU A 939 -32.94 62.68 66.32
N SER A 940 -32.14 63.47 65.62
CA SER A 940 -32.41 64.16 64.35
C SER A 940 -31.45 63.81 63.18
N ILE A 941 -31.94 64.07 61.95
CA ILE A 941 -31.20 64.61 60.77
C ILE A 941 -30.43 63.65 59.81
N MET A 942 -30.42 64.06 58.53
CA MET A 942 -29.80 63.51 57.31
C MET A 942 -30.56 62.36 56.59
N VAL A 943 -30.77 62.40 55.27
CA VAL A 943 -30.51 63.50 54.31
C VAL A 943 -31.58 63.59 53.21
N LEU A 944 -31.84 64.81 52.74
CA LEU A 944 -32.58 65.10 51.51
C LEU A 944 -31.58 65.74 50.55
N LEU A 945 -31.03 64.94 49.62
CA LEU A 945 -30.18 65.36 48.50
C LEU A 945 -29.79 64.14 47.65
N LEU A 946 -29.58 64.37 46.34
CA LEU A 946 -29.15 63.41 45.31
C LEU A 946 -30.18 62.31 44.96
N THR A 947 -30.69 62.11 43.74
CA THR A 947 -30.54 62.76 42.41
C THR A 947 -29.13 62.90 41.84
N LEU A 948 -28.85 62.19 40.74
CA LEU A 948 -27.57 62.09 40.01
C LEU A 948 -26.53 61.18 40.70
N PHE A 949 -26.50 59.90 40.31
CA PHE A 949 -25.63 59.44 39.22
C PHE A 949 -26.03 58.03 38.75
N PHE A 950 -26.00 57.82 37.42
CA PHE A 950 -26.57 56.70 36.66
C PHE A 950 -28.11 56.66 36.62
#